data_AF-A0A0G4ENA6-F1
#
_entry.id   AF-A0A0G4ENA6-F1
#
_cell.length_a   1.000
_cell.length_b   1.000
_cell.length_c   1.000
_cell.angle_alpha   90.00
_cell.angle_beta   90.00
_cell.angle_gamma   90.00
#
_symmetry.space_group_name_H-M   'P 1'
#
loop_
_entity.id
_entity.type
_entity.pdbx_description
1 polymer ?
#
loop_
_entity_poly.entity_id
_entity_poly.type
_entity_poly.pdbx_seq_one_letter_code
_entity_poly.pdbx_strand_id
1 'polypeptide(L)'
;MTVDGTDHLTHTSPPHTPLHASVTHPSSATMPHPSKPAYESLEAKVECIGQFNMWDHRECHLANADEWKQAVRDYLPTAPAIPKMMHQIWVGPKEPPCLWLDTWRVDYLYRNKHWDHTLWTDEDVAKLHMFNRDFYEQERMWQCKADLLRLELLYQHGGIYIDADMVSCGSKCLDPIIEMAEKDSKFLITYEPDTKDKPYSVLGNSVIVAAPKHPLVLMMIYYLRNIYPLKRPHLSVEWVTGPLAYTRALLQTGMPMCVPPSHLFYPAFHFVPNPDAIDLTKFPNSYMFQFGYTCSGLENYVRTQNRCRKALTCKVHSKRKDWPLGSLRPLPSAAEAAAQAATASSSAPKVIHQFVFQTSDMKPERWMATWYQDFCRRHPEYRYKCWTLKDLKGRSFFGANLYHVDRKMDALAVKMLALEILYDEGGYVVPLGTLFKGPEAPSLFTSPLPAGGFLEHHSILAAAPRSPRCLEAIRTLYDGGLDPKQAGKQIGESEGVLCQGLPDSGAVYTSFEEWSRFLGAEAIFDLVGSEKTDETAARWAYNSQVPIFRVPARGPDRVSDAPLPPQLTNFDGRCAVITDSDMYVSRSLWDALPGLVGAADQEHPGWEALIVGVEWEAGMECTEVYRIKMPIKPETCEYLGVVLNHGVARRIGSVLHGAAGDVELTQMVLDKCHEWKVLFAGEKCQYTKELTAVFRGMPAIERAFQKLANHTPPFESTHVELHGNLLKAHHYNQLAYELSSDPQQRLFFRAWNLDGGMNCEMRLTRGARDMVEWARVYFNHQVVFEANNKFID
;
A
#
# COMPACT_ATOMS: atom_id res chain seq x y z
N MET A 1 -70.04 -2.36 -17.35
CA MET A 1 -70.72 -1.78 -16.17
C MET A 1 -69.63 -0.98 -15.45
N THR A 2 -69.38 0.31 -15.78
CA THR A 2 -70.06 1.55 -15.27
C THR A 2 -70.32 1.46 -13.77
N VAL A 3 -69.86 2.39 -12.91
CA VAL A 3 -70.24 3.81 -12.73
C VAL A 3 -69.12 4.48 -11.88
N ASP A 4 -68.48 5.60 -12.23
CA ASP A 4 -68.87 7.03 -12.17
C ASP A 4 -68.98 7.65 -10.75
N GLY A 5 -68.46 8.87 -10.56
CA GLY A 5 -68.66 9.64 -9.31
C GLY A 5 -67.63 10.73 -9.01
N THR A 6 -67.74 11.86 -9.70
CA THR A 6 -67.13 13.18 -9.42
C THR A 6 -67.62 13.81 -8.11
N ASP A 7 -66.82 14.70 -7.50
CA ASP A 7 -67.33 16.01 -7.09
C ASP A 7 -66.23 17.07 -6.90
N HIS A 8 -66.51 18.24 -7.48
CA HIS A 8 -65.81 19.51 -7.34
C HIS A 8 -66.32 20.27 -6.11
N LEU A 9 -65.51 21.16 -5.52
CA LEU A 9 -65.91 22.56 -5.27
C LEU A 9 -64.72 23.46 -4.91
N THR A 10 -64.82 24.67 -5.42
CA THR A 10 -63.87 25.79 -5.53
C THR A 10 -63.84 26.71 -4.32
N HIS A 11 -62.74 27.44 -4.06
CA HIS A 11 -62.72 28.91 -4.00
C HIS A 11 -61.32 29.56 -3.80
N THR A 12 -60.87 30.25 -4.85
CA THR A 12 -60.28 31.61 -4.93
C THR A 12 -59.24 32.14 -3.92
N SER A 13 -58.13 32.67 -4.45
CA SER A 13 -57.36 33.80 -3.88
C SER A 13 -56.67 34.64 -4.99
N PRO A 14 -56.45 35.96 -4.78
CA PRO A 14 -56.26 36.99 -5.82
C PRO A 14 -54.77 37.32 -6.11
N PRO A 15 -54.46 38.23 -7.07
CA PRO A 15 -53.15 38.31 -7.71
C PRO A 15 -52.19 39.29 -7.01
N HIS A 16 -50.90 38.96 -6.97
CA HIS A 16 -49.85 39.92 -6.61
C HIS A 16 -48.72 39.96 -7.64
N THR A 17 -48.49 41.19 -8.07
CA THR A 17 -47.55 41.75 -9.03
C THR A 17 -46.08 41.39 -8.73
N PRO A 18 -45.25 41.07 -9.74
CA PRO A 18 -43.80 41.08 -9.59
C PRO A 18 -43.25 42.48 -9.90
N LEU A 19 -42.59 43.08 -8.90
CA LEU A 19 -41.74 44.26 -9.05
C LEU A 19 -40.48 43.89 -9.84
N HIS A 20 -40.36 44.46 -11.04
CA HIS A 20 -39.12 44.49 -11.81
C HIS A 20 -38.08 45.37 -11.10
N ALA A 21 -36.95 44.79 -10.71
CA ALA A 21 -35.70 45.50 -10.49
C ALA A 21 -34.77 45.18 -11.66
N SER A 22 -34.47 46.21 -12.44
CA SER A 22 -33.61 46.19 -13.62
C SER A 22 -32.14 45.98 -13.23
N VAL A 23 -31.54 44.87 -13.67
CA VAL A 23 -30.10 44.77 -13.87
C VAL A 23 -29.88 44.65 -15.38
N THR A 24 -29.33 45.71 -15.97
CA THR A 24 -29.01 45.80 -17.39
C THR A 24 -27.85 44.87 -17.73
N HIS A 25 -28.14 43.73 -18.34
CA HIS A 25 -27.15 42.98 -19.12
C HIS A 25 -26.98 43.64 -20.49
N PRO A 26 -25.75 43.85 -20.99
CA PRO A 26 -25.56 44.34 -22.34
C PRO A 26 -26.05 43.28 -23.34
N SER A 27 -26.90 43.74 -24.26
CA SER A 27 -27.38 43.06 -25.47
C SER A 27 -26.33 42.11 -26.06
N SER A 28 -26.64 40.81 -26.09
CA SER A 28 -25.89 39.85 -26.89
C SER A 28 -26.11 40.18 -28.36
N ALA A 29 -25.13 40.87 -28.96
CA ALA A 29 -24.93 40.76 -30.40
C ALA A 29 -24.71 39.27 -30.69
N THR A 30 -25.63 38.66 -31.43
CA THR A 30 -25.43 37.33 -32.03
C THR A 30 -24.21 37.40 -32.93
N MET A 31 -23.06 37.05 -32.37
CA MET A 31 -21.86 36.72 -33.13
C MET A 31 -22.21 35.56 -34.05
N PRO A 32 -21.88 35.61 -35.35
CA PRO A 32 -22.08 34.47 -36.22
C PRO A 32 -21.34 33.26 -35.62
N HIS A 33 -22.01 32.11 -35.56
CA HIS A 33 -21.33 30.84 -35.27
C HIS A 33 -20.12 30.75 -36.21
N PRO A 34 -18.89 30.57 -35.70
CA PRO A 34 -17.76 30.33 -36.59
C PRO A 34 -18.10 29.10 -37.43
N SER A 35 -18.06 29.27 -38.76
CA SER A 35 -18.16 28.16 -39.69
C SER A 35 -17.20 27.05 -39.25
N LYS A 36 -17.66 25.79 -39.21
CA LYS A 36 -16.80 24.65 -38.87
C LYS A 36 -15.48 24.75 -39.65
N PRO A 37 -14.32 24.53 -39.00
CA PRO A 37 -13.04 24.54 -39.69
C PRO A 37 -13.08 23.59 -40.89
N ALA A 38 -12.51 24.00 -42.02
CA ALA A 38 -12.56 23.21 -43.26
C ALA A 38 -11.99 21.79 -43.07
N TYR A 39 -11.00 21.62 -42.19
CA TYR A 39 -10.41 20.31 -41.90
C TYR A 39 -11.37 19.33 -41.21
N GLU A 40 -12.46 19.78 -40.59
CA GLU A 40 -13.45 18.87 -39.98
C GLU A 40 -14.19 18.02 -41.03
N SER A 41 -14.15 18.43 -42.30
CA SER A 41 -14.66 17.65 -43.44
C SER A 41 -13.63 16.72 -44.08
N LEU A 42 -12.37 16.75 -43.65
CA LEU A 42 -11.35 15.81 -44.15
C LEU A 42 -11.60 14.41 -43.59
N GLU A 43 -11.22 13.41 -44.37
CA GLU A 43 -11.16 12.01 -43.93
C GLU A 43 -9.70 11.53 -43.92
N ALA A 44 -9.37 10.55 -43.09
CA ALA A 44 -8.04 9.93 -43.10
C ALA A 44 -7.97 8.85 -44.20
N LYS A 45 -7.26 9.10 -45.31
CA LYS A 45 -7.12 8.10 -46.38
C LYS A 45 -6.00 7.13 -46.03
N VAL A 46 -6.36 5.93 -45.56
CA VAL A 46 -5.39 4.90 -45.13
C VAL A 46 -5.24 3.84 -46.20
N GLU A 47 -4.01 3.64 -46.67
CA GLU A 47 -3.64 2.65 -47.68
C GLU A 47 -2.86 1.47 -47.08
N CYS A 48 -2.64 0.42 -47.87
CA CYS A 48 -1.77 -0.70 -47.52
C CYS A 48 -2.18 -1.40 -46.21
N ILE A 49 -3.48 -1.52 -45.93
CA ILE A 49 -3.98 -2.21 -44.72
C ILE A 49 -3.89 -3.71 -44.95
N GLY A 50 -3.07 -4.41 -44.15
CA GLY A 50 -2.86 -5.85 -44.21
C GLY A 50 -2.03 -6.31 -45.40
N GLN A 51 -1.26 -5.42 -46.03
CA GLN A 51 -0.50 -5.73 -47.26
C GLN A 51 0.98 -6.01 -46.99
N PHE A 52 1.52 -5.56 -45.86
CA PHE A 52 2.93 -5.70 -45.50
C PHE A 52 3.10 -6.29 -44.10
N ASN A 53 4.36 -6.63 -43.76
CA ASN A 53 4.72 -7.00 -42.40
C ASN A 53 4.40 -5.84 -41.45
N MET A 54 3.97 -6.14 -40.22
CA MET A 54 3.58 -5.11 -39.25
C MET A 54 4.72 -4.15 -38.87
N TRP A 55 5.97 -4.54 -39.03
CA TRP A 55 7.11 -3.65 -38.82
C TRP A 55 7.48 -2.81 -40.04
N ASP A 56 6.89 -3.05 -41.21
CA ASP A 56 7.10 -2.26 -42.42
C ASP A 56 6.39 -0.91 -42.31
N HIS A 57 7.09 0.18 -42.61
CA HIS A 57 6.58 1.55 -42.53
C HIS A 57 5.46 1.85 -43.55
N ARG A 58 5.30 1.01 -44.58
CA ARG A 58 4.23 1.14 -45.57
C ARG A 58 2.89 0.60 -45.08
N GLU A 59 2.90 -0.26 -44.06
CA GLU A 59 1.70 -0.86 -43.51
C GLU A 59 0.80 0.20 -42.85
N CYS A 60 -0.47 0.30 -43.28
CA CYS A 60 -1.41 1.36 -42.86
C CYS A 60 -0.89 2.80 -43.08
N HIS A 61 -0.32 3.07 -44.24
CA HIS A 61 0.17 4.40 -44.60
C HIS A 61 -0.98 5.43 -44.71
N LEU A 62 -0.80 6.63 -44.16
CA LEU A 62 -1.75 7.74 -44.33
C LEU A 62 -1.42 8.51 -45.62
N ALA A 63 -2.14 8.21 -46.69
CA ALA A 63 -1.86 8.71 -48.04
C ALA A 63 -2.09 10.22 -48.20
N ASN A 64 -3.01 10.81 -47.44
CA ASN A 64 -3.26 12.26 -47.45
C ASN A 64 -2.60 13.00 -46.28
N ALA A 65 -1.41 12.55 -45.85
CA ALA A 65 -0.63 13.19 -44.80
C ALA A 65 -0.43 14.71 -45.03
N ASP A 66 -0.21 15.15 -46.27
CA ASP A 66 0.05 16.56 -46.57
C ASP A 66 -1.19 17.46 -46.39
N GLU A 67 -2.40 16.93 -46.63
CA GLU A 67 -3.66 17.64 -46.34
C GLU A 67 -3.77 17.91 -44.82
N TRP A 68 -3.43 16.92 -43.99
CA TRP A 68 -3.45 17.06 -42.53
C TRP A 68 -2.35 17.98 -42.00
N LYS A 69 -1.15 17.95 -42.59
CA LYS A 69 -0.09 18.92 -42.27
C LYS A 69 -0.51 20.35 -42.59
N GLN A 70 -1.22 20.55 -43.70
CA GLN A 70 -1.78 21.86 -44.04
C GLN A 70 -2.86 22.27 -43.03
N ALA A 71 -3.75 21.35 -42.64
CA ALA A 71 -4.77 21.62 -41.63
C ALA A 71 -4.16 22.07 -40.29
N VAL A 72 -3.02 21.49 -39.87
CA VAL A 72 -2.30 21.97 -38.67
C VAL A 72 -1.77 23.39 -38.88
N ARG A 73 -1.13 23.68 -40.02
CA ARG A 73 -0.63 25.04 -40.33
C ARG A 73 -1.73 26.09 -40.30
N ASP A 74 -2.92 25.76 -40.82
CA ASP A 74 -4.07 26.67 -40.85
C ASP A 74 -4.73 26.82 -39.47
N TYR A 75 -4.67 25.78 -38.63
CA TYR A 75 -5.21 25.77 -37.28
C TYR A 75 -4.38 26.62 -36.30
N LEU A 76 -3.06 26.48 -36.30
CA LEU A 76 -2.17 27.05 -35.27
C LEU A 76 -2.38 28.56 -35.00
N PRO A 77 -2.55 29.44 -36.00
CA PRO A 77 -2.73 30.88 -35.76
C PRO A 77 -4.01 31.23 -34.99
N THR A 78 -5.03 30.37 -35.05
CA THR A 78 -6.35 30.57 -34.42
C THR A 78 -6.61 29.58 -33.29
N ALA A 79 -5.64 28.72 -32.99
CA ALA A 79 -5.78 27.67 -32.02
C ALA A 79 -5.96 28.23 -30.60
N PRO A 80 -6.97 27.77 -29.85
CA PRO A 80 -7.12 28.13 -28.44
C PRO A 80 -5.88 27.71 -27.62
N ALA A 81 -5.73 28.32 -26.44
CA ALA A 81 -4.76 27.84 -25.46
C ALA A 81 -5.15 26.45 -24.97
N ILE A 82 -4.15 25.64 -24.64
CA ILE A 82 -4.29 24.32 -24.05
C ILE A 82 -4.82 24.50 -22.62
N PRO A 83 -6.01 23.98 -22.29
CA PRO A 83 -6.55 24.09 -20.95
C PRO A 83 -5.68 23.37 -19.93
N LYS A 84 -5.54 23.92 -18.72
CA LYS A 84 -4.88 23.26 -17.58
C LYS A 84 -5.81 22.23 -16.94
N MET A 85 -6.21 21.25 -17.74
CA MET A 85 -7.15 20.19 -17.37
C MET A 85 -6.51 18.82 -17.58
N MET A 86 -6.49 18.01 -16.52
CA MET A 86 -6.04 16.62 -16.57
C MET A 86 -7.22 15.67 -16.78
N HIS A 87 -7.07 14.75 -17.73
CA HIS A 87 -8.03 13.70 -18.03
C HIS A 87 -7.43 12.34 -17.71
N GLN A 88 -8.13 11.56 -16.88
CA GLN A 88 -7.83 10.14 -16.65
C GLN A 88 -9.10 9.33 -16.92
N ILE A 89 -8.95 8.11 -17.43
CA ILE A 89 -10.06 7.22 -17.77
C ILE A 89 -10.08 6.04 -16.82
N TRP A 90 -11.24 5.73 -16.25
CA TRP A 90 -11.49 4.44 -15.62
C TRP A 90 -12.91 3.96 -15.90
N VAL A 91 -13.01 3.01 -16.82
CA VAL A 91 -14.26 2.43 -17.31
C VAL A 91 -14.25 0.91 -17.10
N GLY A 92 -15.43 0.34 -16.95
CA GLY A 92 -15.62 -1.08 -16.70
C GLY A 92 -15.70 -1.45 -15.21
N PRO A 93 -15.79 -2.76 -14.92
CA PRO A 93 -16.23 -3.24 -13.62
C PRO A 93 -15.10 -3.29 -12.57
N LYS A 94 -13.85 -3.04 -12.96
CA LYS A 94 -12.69 -3.19 -12.08
C LYS A 94 -12.55 -2.02 -11.13
N GLU A 95 -11.91 -2.28 -9.99
CA GLU A 95 -11.58 -1.28 -8.98
C GLU A 95 -10.62 -0.20 -9.53
N PRO A 96 -10.95 1.10 -9.47
CA PRO A 96 -10.07 2.18 -9.93
C PRO A 96 -8.81 2.27 -9.07
N PRO A 97 -7.61 2.43 -9.67
CA PRO A 97 -6.34 2.49 -8.96
C PRO A 97 -6.14 3.85 -8.30
N CYS A 98 -6.97 4.15 -7.31
CA CYS A 98 -6.97 5.40 -6.57
C CYS A 98 -5.63 5.68 -5.89
N LEU A 99 -4.86 4.66 -5.50
CA LEU A 99 -3.48 4.85 -5.01
C LEU A 99 -2.60 5.64 -6.00
N TRP A 100 -2.85 5.52 -7.31
CA TRP A 100 -2.12 6.24 -8.34
C TRP A 100 -2.88 7.49 -8.79
N LEU A 101 -4.20 7.38 -9.01
CA LEU A 101 -5.04 8.54 -9.37
C LEU A 101 -4.94 9.67 -8.32
N ASP A 102 -4.85 9.34 -7.03
CA ASP A 102 -4.75 10.31 -5.93
C ASP A 102 -3.46 11.12 -5.97
N THR A 103 -2.39 10.61 -6.59
CA THR A 103 -1.16 11.41 -6.79
C THR A 103 -1.45 12.64 -7.66
N TRP A 104 -2.38 12.54 -8.61
CA TRP A 104 -2.83 13.66 -9.43
C TRP A 104 -4.00 14.41 -8.79
N ARG A 105 -5.12 13.73 -8.53
CA ARG A 105 -6.36 14.38 -8.10
C ARG A 105 -6.33 14.89 -6.65
N VAL A 106 -5.33 14.51 -5.85
CA VAL A 106 -5.11 15.00 -4.47
C VAL A 106 -3.78 15.72 -4.38
N ASP A 107 -2.64 15.02 -4.55
CA ASP A 107 -1.33 15.59 -4.20
C ASP A 107 -0.91 16.70 -5.16
N TYR A 108 -1.02 16.46 -6.47
CA TYR A 108 -0.69 17.45 -7.48
C TYR A 108 -1.62 18.66 -7.39
N LEU A 109 -2.93 18.45 -7.32
CA LEU A 109 -3.91 19.55 -7.17
C LEU A 109 -3.80 20.28 -5.82
N TYR A 110 -3.26 19.64 -4.78
CA TYR A 110 -2.97 20.33 -3.53
C TYR A 110 -1.97 21.46 -3.75
N ARG A 111 -0.97 21.25 -4.60
CA ARG A 111 0.11 22.20 -4.91
C ARG A 111 -0.20 23.11 -6.10
N ASN A 112 -1.05 22.66 -7.03
CA ASN A 112 -1.34 23.33 -8.30
C ASN A 112 -2.84 23.63 -8.41
N LYS A 113 -3.32 24.61 -7.63
CA LYS A 113 -4.76 24.93 -7.50
C LYS A 113 -5.42 25.47 -8.77
N HIS A 114 -4.63 25.92 -9.74
CA HIS A 114 -5.07 26.43 -11.03
C HIS A 114 -5.24 25.33 -12.09
N TRP A 115 -5.01 24.08 -11.73
CA TRP A 115 -5.30 22.91 -12.55
C TRP A 115 -6.62 22.27 -12.15
N ASP A 116 -7.33 21.73 -13.14
CA ASP A 116 -8.51 20.89 -12.93
C ASP A 116 -8.20 19.42 -13.25
N HIS A 117 -9.03 18.51 -12.73
CA HIS A 117 -8.95 17.07 -12.97
C HIS A 117 -10.33 16.48 -13.24
N THR A 118 -10.41 15.58 -14.22
CA THR A 118 -11.60 14.76 -14.46
C THR A 118 -11.20 13.29 -14.59
N LEU A 119 -11.80 12.45 -13.74
CA LEU A 119 -11.88 11.01 -13.95
C LEU A 119 -13.15 10.70 -14.77
N TRP A 120 -12.96 10.14 -15.95
CA TRP A 120 -14.02 9.73 -16.86
C TRP A 120 -14.45 8.29 -16.56
N THR A 121 -15.72 8.13 -16.21
CA THR A 121 -16.38 6.84 -15.88
C THR A 121 -17.39 6.46 -16.96
N ASP A 122 -17.92 5.24 -16.94
CA ASP A 122 -18.94 4.80 -17.91
C ASP A 122 -20.15 5.75 -17.98
N GLU A 123 -20.58 6.32 -16.85
CA GLU A 123 -21.69 7.27 -16.81
C GLU A 123 -21.35 8.60 -17.52
N ASP A 124 -20.11 9.06 -17.41
CA ASP A 124 -19.67 10.26 -18.12
C ASP A 124 -19.57 9.96 -19.62
N VAL A 125 -19.00 8.81 -19.97
CA VAL A 125 -18.78 8.41 -21.36
C VAL A 125 -20.10 8.16 -22.10
N ALA A 126 -21.14 7.68 -21.41
CA ALA A 126 -22.47 7.53 -21.99
C ALA A 126 -23.09 8.87 -22.46
N LYS A 127 -22.63 10.00 -21.90
CA LYS A 127 -23.10 11.35 -22.23
C LYS A 127 -22.21 12.05 -23.27
N LEU A 128 -21.07 11.46 -23.63
CA LEU A 128 -20.13 12.03 -24.59
C LEU A 128 -20.54 11.75 -26.03
N HIS A 129 -20.61 12.81 -26.83
CA HIS A 129 -20.59 12.69 -28.28
C HIS A 129 -19.23 12.13 -28.72
N MET A 130 -19.20 11.01 -29.43
CA MET A 130 -17.97 10.38 -29.92
C MET A 130 -18.09 10.06 -31.40
N PHE A 131 -17.02 10.30 -32.14
CA PHE A 131 -16.93 9.90 -33.54
C PHE A 131 -16.90 8.37 -33.66
N ASN A 132 -16.20 7.69 -32.76
CA ASN A 132 -16.03 6.24 -32.76
C ASN A 132 -16.90 5.54 -31.69
N ARG A 133 -18.12 6.06 -31.44
CA ARG A 133 -19.07 5.45 -30.48
C ARG A 133 -19.35 3.99 -30.80
N ASP A 134 -19.61 3.69 -32.06
CA ASP A 134 -19.90 2.35 -32.58
C ASP A 134 -18.81 1.35 -32.20
N PHE A 135 -17.54 1.68 -32.45
CA PHE A 135 -16.42 0.80 -32.09
C PHE A 135 -16.18 0.74 -30.59
N TYR A 136 -16.32 1.87 -29.90
CA TYR A 136 -16.21 1.90 -28.45
C TYR A 136 -17.21 0.94 -27.81
N GLU A 137 -18.47 0.92 -28.25
CA GLU A 137 -19.51 0.04 -27.71
C GLU A 137 -19.28 -1.44 -28.04
N GLN A 138 -18.77 -1.74 -29.24
CA GLN A 138 -18.48 -3.11 -29.69
C GLN A 138 -17.22 -3.72 -29.04
N GLU A 139 -16.23 -2.90 -28.69
CA GLU A 139 -14.97 -3.37 -28.11
C GLU A 139 -15.19 -4.00 -26.73
N ARG A 140 -14.48 -5.10 -26.46
CA ARG A 140 -14.54 -5.83 -25.18
C ARG A 140 -13.35 -5.54 -24.28
N MET A 141 -12.22 -5.15 -24.86
CA MET A 141 -10.99 -4.85 -24.12
C MET A 141 -10.98 -3.40 -23.61
N TRP A 142 -10.90 -3.24 -22.29
CA TRP A 142 -10.95 -1.93 -21.64
C TRP A 142 -9.80 -1.00 -22.05
N GLN A 143 -8.60 -1.55 -22.29
CA GLN A 143 -7.47 -0.76 -22.78
C GLN A 143 -7.73 -0.17 -24.19
N CYS A 144 -8.38 -0.92 -25.09
CA CYS A 144 -8.78 -0.39 -26.41
C CYS A 144 -9.85 0.70 -26.28
N LYS A 145 -10.83 0.50 -25.39
CA LYS A 145 -11.82 1.54 -25.08
C LYS A 145 -11.15 2.82 -24.58
N ALA A 146 -10.13 2.71 -23.72
CA ALA A 146 -9.37 3.87 -23.22
C ALA A 146 -8.51 4.53 -24.31
N ASP A 147 -7.93 3.75 -25.23
CA ASP A 147 -7.21 4.27 -26.41
C ASP A 147 -8.13 5.09 -27.33
N LEU A 148 -9.34 4.61 -27.60
CA LEU A 148 -10.32 5.34 -28.41
C LEU A 148 -10.79 6.61 -27.68
N LEU A 149 -11.16 6.47 -26.40
CA LEU A 149 -11.77 7.54 -25.62
C LEU A 149 -10.80 8.71 -25.37
N ARG A 150 -9.50 8.48 -25.14
CA ARG A 150 -8.56 9.59 -24.87
C ARG A 150 -8.49 10.61 -26.01
N LEU A 151 -8.59 10.16 -27.25
CA LEU A 151 -8.61 11.05 -28.41
C LEU A 151 -9.90 11.87 -28.47
N GLU A 152 -11.04 11.24 -28.20
CA GLU A 152 -12.35 11.90 -28.16
C GLU A 152 -12.39 13.01 -27.09
N LEU A 153 -11.79 12.74 -25.94
CA LEU A 153 -11.66 13.68 -24.83
C LEU A 153 -10.75 14.85 -25.21
N LEU A 154 -9.55 14.59 -25.72
CA LEU A 154 -8.60 15.62 -26.13
C LEU A 154 -9.15 16.48 -27.27
N TYR A 155 -9.90 15.90 -28.21
CA TYR A 155 -10.51 16.67 -29.28
C TYR A 155 -11.60 17.62 -28.78
N GLN A 156 -12.39 17.21 -27.78
CA GLN A 156 -13.47 18.05 -27.25
C GLN A 156 -13.00 19.07 -26.22
N HIS A 157 -12.10 18.66 -25.33
CA HIS A 157 -11.72 19.42 -24.14
C HIS A 157 -10.29 19.95 -24.17
N GLY A 158 -9.42 19.40 -25.02
CA GLY A 158 -7.99 19.69 -24.99
C GLY A 158 -7.34 19.21 -23.70
N GLY A 159 -6.28 19.88 -23.27
CA GLY A 159 -5.60 19.62 -22.02
C GLY A 159 -4.59 18.49 -22.10
N ILE A 160 -4.39 17.78 -20.99
CA ILE A 160 -3.48 16.63 -20.90
C ILE A 160 -4.24 15.37 -20.52
N TYR A 161 -4.05 14.32 -21.31
CA TYR A 161 -4.43 12.97 -20.95
C TYR A 161 -3.27 12.29 -20.23
N ILE A 162 -3.56 11.56 -19.15
CA ILE A 162 -2.59 10.76 -18.39
C ILE A 162 -3.26 9.43 -18.04
N ASP A 163 -2.61 8.30 -18.31
CA ASP A 163 -3.13 6.99 -17.94
C ASP A 163 -3.41 6.90 -16.41
N ALA A 164 -4.40 6.09 -16.04
CA ALA A 164 -4.83 5.93 -14.65
C ALA A 164 -3.77 5.27 -13.75
N ASP A 165 -2.79 4.60 -14.35
CA ASP A 165 -1.68 3.91 -13.69
C ASP A 165 -0.35 4.68 -13.72
N MET A 166 -0.42 5.96 -14.09
CA MET A 166 0.70 6.86 -13.97
C MET A 166 0.60 7.69 -12.69
N VAL A 167 1.71 7.78 -11.97
CA VAL A 167 1.83 8.59 -10.74
C VAL A 167 2.57 9.88 -11.01
N SER A 168 2.24 10.95 -10.29
CA SER A 168 3.02 12.19 -10.30
C SER A 168 4.34 12.00 -9.54
N CYS A 169 5.46 12.35 -10.16
CA CYS A 169 6.79 12.25 -9.55
C CYS A 169 7.23 13.58 -8.92
N GLY A 170 7.41 13.58 -7.59
CA GLY A 170 7.88 14.73 -6.83
C GLY A 170 6.88 15.90 -6.79
N SER A 171 7.41 17.12 -6.65
CA SER A 171 6.63 18.36 -6.52
C SER A 171 6.58 19.22 -7.78
N LYS A 172 6.90 18.63 -8.95
CA LYS A 172 6.98 19.39 -10.22
C LYS A 172 5.62 19.83 -10.72
N CYS A 173 5.56 21.03 -11.29
CA CYS A 173 4.38 21.57 -11.97
C CYS A 173 4.40 21.15 -13.46
N LEU A 174 3.25 20.82 -14.05
CA LEU A 174 3.10 20.49 -15.48
C LEU A 174 3.05 21.73 -16.39
N ASP A 175 3.01 22.95 -15.84
CA ASP A 175 3.00 24.19 -16.63
C ASP A 175 4.11 24.26 -17.70
N PRO A 176 5.38 23.88 -17.41
CA PRO A 176 6.44 23.83 -18.42
C PRO A 176 6.15 22.86 -19.58
N ILE A 177 5.40 21.78 -19.33
CA ILE A 177 4.98 20.82 -20.37
C ILE A 177 3.93 21.46 -21.28
N ILE A 178 2.96 22.17 -20.69
CA ILE A 178 1.97 22.93 -21.45
C ILE A 178 2.64 24.02 -22.28
N GLU A 179 3.54 24.80 -21.68
CA GLU A 179 4.29 25.85 -22.39
C GLU A 179 5.13 25.31 -23.55
N MET A 180 5.70 24.12 -23.40
CA MET A 180 6.46 23.46 -24.47
C MET A 180 5.55 23.11 -25.66
N ALA A 181 4.38 22.52 -25.39
CA ALA A 181 3.40 22.23 -26.42
C ALA A 181 2.87 23.51 -27.10
N GLU A 182 2.60 24.56 -26.31
CA GLU A 182 2.10 25.87 -26.79
C GLU A 182 3.03 26.56 -27.79
N LYS A 183 4.35 26.46 -27.59
CA LYS A 183 5.36 27.12 -28.42
C LYS A 183 5.63 26.42 -29.75
N ASP A 184 5.16 25.18 -29.90
CA ASP A 184 5.46 24.33 -31.05
C ASP A 184 4.17 24.05 -31.85
N SER A 185 3.59 22.87 -31.70
CA SER A 185 2.45 22.40 -32.50
C SER A 185 1.13 22.38 -31.73
N LYS A 186 1.09 22.77 -30.45
CA LYS A 186 -0.06 22.58 -29.55
C LYS A 186 -0.55 21.12 -29.48
N PHE A 187 0.30 20.17 -29.83
CA PHE A 187 0.12 18.74 -29.71
C PHE A 187 1.44 18.11 -29.26
N LEU A 188 1.46 17.46 -28.11
CA LEU A 188 2.66 16.86 -27.54
C LEU A 188 2.43 15.38 -27.23
N ILE A 189 3.40 14.58 -27.66
CA ILE A 189 3.51 13.14 -27.39
C ILE A 189 5.00 12.79 -27.36
N THR A 190 5.41 11.77 -26.61
CA THR A 190 6.83 11.39 -26.52
C THR A 190 7.04 9.90 -26.74
N TYR A 191 8.29 9.50 -26.88
CA TYR A 191 8.69 8.10 -27.02
C TYR A 191 8.54 7.35 -25.69
N GLU A 192 8.09 6.11 -25.77
CA GLU A 192 8.30 5.16 -24.69
C GLU A 192 9.78 4.70 -24.65
N PRO A 193 10.26 4.12 -23.54
CA PRO A 193 11.63 3.60 -23.48
C PRO A 193 11.83 2.48 -24.50
N ASP A 194 12.93 2.55 -25.25
CA ASP A 194 13.28 1.52 -26.22
C ASP A 194 13.49 0.16 -25.55
N THR A 195 13.00 -0.89 -26.19
CA THR A 195 13.18 -2.27 -25.74
C THR A 195 13.86 -3.09 -26.83
N LYS A 196 14.59 -4.15 -26.45
CA LYS A 196 15.41 -4.94 -27.39
C LYS A 196 14.58 -5.66 -28.48
N ASP A 197 13.30 -5.85 -28.23
CA ASP A 197 12.34 -6.55 -29.09
C ASP A 197 11.72 -5.66 -30.18
N LYS A 198 11.88 -4.33 -30.10
CA LYS A 198 11.31 -3.39 -31.07
C LYS A 198 12.38 -2.93 -32.08
N PRO A 199 12.11 -2.98 -33.40
CA PRO A 199 13.07 -2.59 -34.42
C PRO A 199 13.24 -1.07 -34.58
N TYR A 200 12.39 -0.26 -33.93
CA TYR A 200 12.49 1.20 -33.92
C TYR A 200 11.80 1.78 -32.68
N SER A 201 12.11 3.04 -32.35
CA SER A 201 11.52 3.78 -31.24
C SER A 201 10.04 4.07 -31.47
N VAL A 202 9.24 3.89 -30.43
CA VAL A 202 7.77 3.93 -30.48
C VAL A 202 7.24 5.11 -29.66
N LEU A 203 6.20 5.77 -30.13
CA LEU A 203 5.50 6.81 -29.38
C LEU A 203 4.62 6.18 -28.29
N GLY A 204 4.77 6.62 -27.04
CA GLY A 204 3.90 6.21 -25.94
C GLY A 204 2.62 7.05 -25.92
N ASN A 205 1.46 6.40 -26.01
CA ASN A 205 0.16 7.08 -26.01
C ASN A 205 -0.48 7.22 -24.61
N SER A 206 0.24 6.88 -23.54
CA SER A 206 -0.19 6.98 -22.14
C SER A 206 -0.27 8.44 -21.63
N VAL A 207 0.43 9.37 -22.32
CA VAL A 207 0.40 10.81 -22.07
C VAL A 207 0.35 11.56 -23.38
N ILE A 208 -0.65 12.43 -23.54
CA ILE A 208 -0.82 13.27 -24.72
C ILE A 208 -1.33 14.63 -24.27
N VAL A 209 -0.74 15.70 -24.78
CA VAL A 209 -1.24 17.07 -24.60
C VAL A 209 -1.78 17.57 -25.93
N ALA A 210 -2.94 18.21 -25.94
CA ALA A 210 -3.45 18.85 -27.15
C ALA A 210 -4.31 20.08 -26.84
N ALA A 211 -4.28 21.07 -27.73
CA ALA A 211 -5.34 22.09 -27.75
C ALA A 211 -6.68 21.45 -28.19
N PRO A 212 -7.83 21.95 -27.71
CA PRO A 212 -9.12 21.41 -28.13
C PRO A 212 -9.31 21.61 -29.64
N LYS A 213 -9.95 20.64 -30.29
CA LYS A 213 -10.17 20.59 -31.75
C LYS A 213 -8.89 20.47 -32.58
N HIS A 214 -7.77 20.02 -32.03
CA HIS A 214 -6.53 19.88 -32.79
C HIS A 214 -6.67 18.94 -34.01
N PRO A 215 -6.22 19.34 -35.23
CA PRO A 215 -6.35 18.53 -36.44
C PRO A 215 -5.71 17.14 -36.34
N LEU A 216 -4.53 17.01 -35.71
CA LEU A 216 -3.89 15.69 -35.50
C LEU A 216 -4.71 14.76 -34.60
N VAL A 217 -5.47 15.28 -33.65
CA VAL A 217 -6.34 14.43 -32.80
C VAL A 217 -7.49 13.90 -33.65
N LEU A 218 -8.13 14.76 -34.45
CA LEU A 218 -9.21 14.33 -35.36
C LEU A 218 -8.71 13.35 -36.43
N MET A 219 -7.53 13.62 -37.00
CA MET A 219 -6.84 12.72 -37.91
C MET A 219 -6.66 11.34 -37.28
N MET A 220 -6.16 11.27 -36.04
CA MET A 220 -5.99 10.01 -35.33
C MET A 220 -7.32 9.29 -35.10
N ILE A 221 -8.38 10.00 -34.72
CA ILE A 221 -9.73 9.43 -34.57
C ILE A 221 -10.18 8.76 -35.87
N TYR A 222 -10.03 9.43 -37.02
CA TYR A 222 -10.40 8.89 -38.33
C TYR A 222 -9.45 7.80 -38.82
N TYR A 223 -8.16 7.90 -38.51
CA TYR A 223 -7.19 6.86 -38.83
C TYR A 223 -7.55 5.55 -38.12
N LEU A 224 -7.81 5.61 -36.80
CA LEU A 224 -8.27 4.46 -36.02
C LEU A 224 -9.58 3.89 -36.56
N ARG A 225 -10.54 4.75 -36.94
CA ARG A 225 -11.81 4.34 -37.56
C ARG A 225 -11.62 3.47 -38.80
N ASN A 226 -10.61 3.76 -39.61
CA ASN A 226 -10.36 3.03 -40.86
C ASN A 226 -9.58 1.72 -40.66
N ILE A 227 -8.66 1.67 -39.69
CA ILE A 227 -7.87 0.45 -39.45
C ILE A 227 -8.53 -0.54 -38.49
N TYR A 228 -9.33 -0.07 -37.54
CA TYR A 228 -9.91 -0.87 -36.47
C TYR A 228 -10.71 -2.09 -36.96
N PRO A 229 -11.74 -1.94 -37.84
CA PRO A 229 -12.56 -3.08 -38.25
C PRO A 229 -11.76 -4.15 -39.01
N LEU A 230 -10.69 -3.75 -39.70
CA LEU A 230 -9.86 -4.64 -40.52
C LEU A 230 -8.77 -5.34 -39.71
N LYS A 231 -8.25 -4.70 -38.66
CA LYS A 231 -7.10 -5.21 -37.89
C LYS A 231 -7.47 -5.81 -36.55
N ARG A 232 -8.44 -5.23 -35.84
CA ARG A 232 -8.76 -5.64 -34.47
C ARG A 232 -9.10 -7.13 -34.31
N PRO A 233 -9.81 -7.78 -35.26
CA PRO A 233 -10.07 -9.22 -35.17
C PRO A 233 -8.82 -10.11 -35.22
N HIS A 234 -7.69 -9.58 -35.71
CA HIS A 234 -6.49 -10.35 -36.03
C HIS A 234 -5.25 -9.95 -35.22
N LEU A 235 -5.28 -8.76 -34.62
CA LEU A 235 -4.11 -8.14 -34.00
C LEU A 235 -4.42 -7.65 -32.58
N SER A 236 -3.37 -7.62 -31.78
CA SER A 236 -3.37 -7.10 -30.42
C SER A 236 -3.48 -5.57 -30.39
N VAL A 237 -3.81 -5.06 -29.21
CA VAL A 237 -4.22 -3.67 -28.95
C VAL A 237 -3.19 -2.67 -29.43
N GLU A 238 -1.91 -2.92 -29.13
CA GLU A 238 -0.78 -2.06 -29.43
C GLU A 238 -0.66 -1.72 -30.92
N TRP A 239 -1.10 -2.62 -31.80
CA TRP A 239 -1.04 -2.49 -33.26
C TRP A 239 -2.21 -1.76 -33.90
N VAL A 240 -3.30 -1.61 -33.14
CA VAL A 240 -4.58 -1.12 -33.68
C VAL A 240 -4.95 0.20 -33.05
N THR A 241 -5.10 0.26 -31.73
CA THR A 241 -5.51 1.48 -31.02
C THR A 241 -4.37 2.03 -30.14
N GLY A 242 -3.37 1.20 -29.85
CA GLY A 242 -2.25 1.55 -28.98
C GLY A 242 -1.07 2.22 -29.70
N PRO A 243 0.13 2.22 -29.07
CA PRO A 243 1.24 3.10 -29.44
C PRO A 243 1.82 2.90 -30.86
N LEU A 244 1.69 1.71 -31.46
CA LEU A 244 2.21 1.47 -32.82
C LEU A 244 1.32 2.11 -33.89
N ALA A 245 0.01 2.25 -33.64
CA ALA A 245 -0.87 2.99 -34.53
C ALA A 245 -0.51 4.49 -34.56
N TYR A 246 -0.19 5.07 -33.39
CA TYR A 246 0.31 6.44 -33.28
C TYR A 246 1.65 6.62 -33.98
N THR A 247 2.57 5.68 -33.79
CA THR A 247 3.90 5.73 -34.42
C THR A 247 3.79 5.70 -35.94
N ARG A 248 2.91 4.86 -36.51
CA ARG A 248 2.65 4.84 -37.96
C ARG A 248 2.02 6.14 -38.45
N ALA A 249 0.95 6.58 -37.80
CA ALA A 249 0.15 7.70 -38.30
C ALA A 249 0.83 9.06 -38.10
N LEU A 250 1.63 9.23 -37.05
CA LEU A 250 2.27 10.50 -36.69
C LEU A 250 3.76 10.53 -37.06
N LEU A 251 4.55 9.56 -36.57
CA LEU A 251 6.00 9.59 -36.72
C LEU A 251 6.43 9.24 -38.14
N GLN A 252 5.95 8.12 -38.68
CA GLN A 252 6.38 7.63 -40.00
C GLN A 252 5.87 8.50 -41.16
N THR A 253 4.84 9.32 -40.94
CA THR A 253 4.31 10.29 -41.92
C THR A 253 4.88 11.70 -41.73
N GLY A 254 5.67 11.94 -40.68
CA GLY A 254 6.29 13.21 -40.38
C GLY A 254 5.32 14.32 -39.99
N MET A 255 4.34 14.03 -39.13
CA MET A 255 3.40 15.03 -38.61
C MET A 255 4.09 16.06 -37.70
N PRO A 256 3.66 17.34 -37.72
CA PRO A 256 4.21 18.38 -36.85
C PRO A 256 3.72 18.17 -35.40
N MET A 257 4.57 17.57 -34.57
CA MET A 257 4.28 17.26 -33.16
C MET A 257 5.44 17.68 -32.27
N CYS A 258 5.12 18.09 -31.03
CA CYS A 258 6.11 18.37 -30.00
C CYS A 258 6.54 17.07 -29.32
N VAL A 259 7.83 16.75 -29.38
CA VAL A 259 8.39 15.49 -28.86
C VAL A 259 9.48 15.77 -27.81
N PRO A 260 9.11 15.95 -26.52
CA PRO A 260 10.09 16.13 -25.46
C PRO A 260 10.92 14.87 -25.20
N PRO A 261 12.04 14.95 -24.47
CA PRO A 261 12.80 13.78 -24.03
C PRO A 261 11.94 12.79 -23.23
N SER A 262 12.02 11.50 -23.59
CA SER A 262 11.18 10.44 -23.02
C SER A 262 11.29 10.31 -21.50
N HIS A 263 12.49 10.46 -20.93
CA HIS A 263 12.73 10.33 -19.48
C HIS A 263 11.95 11.33 -18.61
N LEU A 264 11.40 12.40 -19.19
CA LEU A 264 10.52 13.34 -18.49
C LEU A 264 9.15 12.73 -18.16
N PHE A 265 8.72 11.70 -18.89
CA PHE A 265 7.38 11.06 -18.75
C PHE A 265 7.49 9.55 -18.50
N TYR A 266 8.43 8.89 -19.16
CA TYR A 266 8.69 7.46 -19.08
C TYR A 266 10.16 7.22 -18.69
N PRO A 267 10.50 7.37 -17.39
CA PRO A 267 11.89 7.24 -16.95
C PRO A 267 12.38 5.78 -16.91
N ALA A 268 11.46 4.81 -16.95
CA ALA A 268 11.74 3.37 -17.04
C ALA A 268 10.61 2.65 -17.77
N PHE A 269 10.87 1.42 -18.21
CA PHE A 269 9.89 0.59 -18.90
C PHE A 269 8.75 0.16 -17.96
N HIS A 270 7.51 0.21 -18.45
CA HIS A 270 6.27 0.07 -17.66
C HIS A 270 5.84 -1.39 -17.40
N PHE A 271 6.79 -2.32 -17.30
CA PHE A 271 6.55 -3.70 -16.84
C PHE A 271 7.05 -3.85 -15.40
N VAL A 272 6.15 -3.62 -14.44
CA VAL A 272 6.44 -3.50 -13.01
C VAL A 272 5.56 -4.48 -12.23
N PRO A 273 5.95 -5.78 -12.17
CA PRO A 273 5.17 -6.79 -11.44
C PRO A 273 5.18 -6.59 -9.91
N ASN A 274 6.13 -5.81 -9.38
CA ASN A 274 6.19 -5.44 -7.97
C ASN A 274 6.30 -3.91 -7.83
N PRO A 275 5.17 -3.20 -7.67
CA PRO A 275 5.17 -1.75 -7.47
C PRO A 275 5.96 -1.28 -6.24
N ASP A 276 6.02 -2.08 -5.17
CA ASP A 276 6.70 -1.72 -3.92
C ASP A 276 8.23 -1.66 -4.06
N ALA A 277 8.78 -2.26 -5.12
CA ALA A 277 10.22 -2.21 -5.42
C ALA A 277 10.64 -0.92 -6.14
N ILE A 278 9.69 -0.08 -6.56
CA ILE A 278 9.99 1.13 -7.31
C ILE A 278 10.26 2.29 -6.36
N ASP A 279 11.52 2.74 -6.38
CA ASP A 279 11.93 3.97 -5.73
C ASP A 279 11.83 5.15 -6.70
N LEU A 280 10.75 5.94 -6.57
CA LEU A 280 10.49 7.11 -7.41
C LEU A 280 11.55 8.22 -7.24
N THR A 281 12.32 8.22 -6.14
CA THR A 281 13.36 9.23 -5.91
C THR A 281 14.53 9.11 -6.89
N LYS A 282 14.69 7.92 -7.50
CA LYS A 282 15.68 7.66 -8.56
C LYS A 282 15.35 8.34 -9.88
N PHE A 283 14.16 8.94 -10.01
CA PHE A 283 13.72 9.65 -11.21
C PHE A 283 13.51 11.15 -10.94
N PRO A 284 14.53 11.88 -10.43
CA PRO A 284 14.36 13.25 -9.94
C PRO A 284 14.01 14.25 -11.04
N ASN A 285 14.22 13.90 -12.32
CA ASN A 285 13.88 14.75 -13.46
C ASN A 285 12.51 14.43 -14.09
N SER A 286 11.91 13.29 -13.75
CA SER A 286 10.65 12.88 -14.36
C SER A 286 9.45 13.58 -13.71
N TYR A 287 8.43 13.90 -14.51
CA TYR A 287 7.15 14.41 -14.02
C TYR A 287 6.22 13.28 -13.57
N MET A 288 6.45 12.06 -14.07
CA MET A 288 5.57 10.94 -13.81
C MET A 288 6.24 9.57 -14.04
N PHE A 289 5.58 8.51 -13.59
CA PHE A 289 6.04 7.13 -13.76
C PHE A 289 4.84 6.23 -14.05
N GLN A 290 4.96 5.29 -15.00
CA GLN A 290 3.90 4.35 -15.36
C GLN A 290 4.16 2.94 -14.81
N PHE A 291 3.16 2.37 -14.12
CA PHE A 291 3.25 1.01 -13.58
C PHE A 291 2.82 -0.10 -14.55
N GLY A 292 2.00 0.23 -15.56
CA GLY A 292 1.50 -0.73 -16.52
C GLY A 292 0.50 -1.71 -15.89
N TYR A 293 -0.66 -1.22 -15.46
CA TYR A 293 -1.68 -1.98 -14.72
C TYR A 293 -2.05 -3.30 -15.41
N THR A 294 -2.31 -3.26 -16.71
CA THR A 294 -2.76 -4.43 -17.48
C THR A 294 -1.60 -5.37 -17.79
N CYS A 295 -0.47 -4.85 -18.29
CA CYS A 295 0.68 -5.68 -18.69
C CYS A 295 1.41 -6.30 -17.49
N SER A 296 1.40 -5.63 -16.34
CA SER A 296 2.03 -6.09 -15.10
C SER A 296 1.09 -6.91 -14.20
N GLY A 297 -0.19 -7.08 -14.60
CA GLY A 297 -1.15 -7.91 -13.85
C GLY A 297 -1.54 -7.35 -12.48
N LEU A 298 -1.63 -6.02 -12.34
CA LEU A 298 -1.70 -5.35 -11.04
C LEU A 298 -3.10 -5.26 -10.43
N GLU A 299 -4.10 -5.95 -10.99
CA GLU A 299 -5.48 -5.93 -10.48
C GLU A 299 -5.57 -6.34 -9.01
N ASN A 300 -4.90 -7.44 -8.63
CA ASN A 300 -4.90 -7.88 -7.23
C ASN A 300 -4.12 -6.91 -6.34
N TYR A 301 -2.98 -6.40 -6.81
CA TYR A 301 -2.20 -5.41 -6.07
C TYR A 301 -3.05 -4.18 -5.74
N VAL A 302 -3.71 -3.60 -6.76
CA VAL A 302 -4.64 -2.49 -6.59
C VAL A 302 -5.76 -2.89 -5.64
N ARG A 303 -6.44 -4.03 -5.86
CA ARG A 303 -7.50 -4.50 -4.96
C ARG A 303 -7.05 -4.57 -3.50
N THR A 304 -5.77 -4.85 -3.22
CA THR A 304 -5.20 -4.94 -1.87
C THR A 304 -4.68 -3.63 -1.29
N GLN A 305 -4.04 -2.80 -2.11
CA GLN A 305 -3.32 -1.59 -1.67
C GLN A 305 -4.10 -0.30 -1.91
N ASN A 306 -5.21 -0.37 -2.65
CA ASN A 306 -5.96 0.82 -3.05
C ASN A 306 -6.60 1.52 -1.86
N ARG A 307 -6.32 2.83 -1.76
CA ARG A 307 -6.88 3.71 -0.73
C ARG A 307 -7.38 4.96 -1.39
N CYS A 308 -8.67 5.01 -1.66
CA CYS A 308 -9.28 6.20 -2.23
C CYS A 308 -9.40 7.30 -1.16
N ARG A 309 -8.51 8.30 -1.19
CA ARG A 309 -8.54 9.46 -0.27
C ARG A 309 -9.73 10.39 -0.49
N LYS A 310 -10.46 10.18 -1.59
CA LYS A 310 -11.68 10.92 -1.93
C LYS A 310 -12.91 10.02 -2.03
N ALA A 311 -13.01 8.91 -1.28
CA ALA A 311 -14.06 7.92 -1.51
C ALA A 311 -15.50 8.50 -1.48
N LEU A 312 -15.76 9.48 -0.59
CA LEU A 312 -17.05 10.19 -0.50
C LEU A 312 -17.42 11.01 -1.74
N THR A 313 -16.45 11.54 -2.48
CA THR A 313 -16.67 12.37 -3.68
C THR A 313 -16.23 11.67 -4.97
N CYS A 314 -15.59 10.52 -4.86
CA CYS A 314 -15.14 9.69 -5.97
C CYS A 314 -16.37 9.14 -6.71
N LYS A 315 -16.43 9.36 -8.02
CA LYS A 315 -17.56 8.93 -8.87
C LYS A 315 -17.83 7.41 -8.83
N VAL A 316 -16.82 6.62 -8.46
CA VAL A 316 -16.92 5.16 -8.32
C VAL A 316 -17.27 4.78 -6.87
N HIS A 317 -16.41 5.16 -5.92
CA HIS A 317 -16.54 4.70 -4.53
C HIS A 317 -17.73 5.28 -3.76
N SER A 318 -18.15 6.51 -4.06
CA SER A 318 -19.30 7.15 -3.38
C SER A 318 -20.62 6.43 -3.64
N LYS A 319 -20.72 5.73 -4.78
CA LYS A 319 -21.92 4.98 -5.20
C LYS A 319 -21.88 3.52 -4.76
N ARG A 320 -20.73 3.05 -4.26
CA ARG A 320 -20.54 1.66 -3.85
C ARG A 320 -21.34 1.38 -2.58
N LYS A 321 -22.13 0.29 -2.60
CA LYS A 321 -23.02 -0.12 -1.50
C LYS A 321 -22.58 -1.39 -0.77
N ASP A 322 -21.71 -2.17 -1.39
CA ASP A 322 -21.27 -3.50 -0.95
C ASP A 322 -19.92 -3.47 -0.20
N TRP A 323 -19.69 -2.44 0.61
CA TRP A 323 -18.46 -2.35 1.39
C TRP A 323 -18.36 -3.50 2.41
N PRO A 324 -17.17 -4.14 2.59
CA PRO A 324 -17.07 -5.43 3.29
C PRO A 324 -17.54 -5.41 4.74
N LEU A 325 -17.23 -4.33 5.48
CA LEU A 325 -17.60 -4.20 6.90
C LEU A 325 -18.93 -3.47 7.08
N GLY A 326 -19.25 -2.49 6.25
CA GLY A 326 -20.43 -1.64 6.45
C GLY A 326 -20.51 -0.49 5.46
N SER A 327 -21.65 0.17 5.35
CA SER A 327 -21.91 1.17 4.31
C SER A 327 -21.07 2.45 4.50
N LEU A 328 -20.62 3.07 3.41
CA LEU A 328 -19.97 4.38 3.44
C LEU A 328 -21.01 5.48 3.75
N ARG A 329 -20.77 6.29 4.79
CA ARG A 329 -21.62 7.43 5.18
C ARG A 329 -20.89 8.76 4.99
N PRO A 330 -21.59 9.85 4.62
CA PRO A 330 -20.99 11.17 4.48
C PRO A 330 -20.54 11.72 5.84
N LEU A 331 -19.43 12.48 5.82
CA LEU A 331 -19.01 13.28 6.96
C LEU A 331 -20.01 14.43 7.19
N PRO A 332 -20.49 14.67 8.42
CA PRO A 332 -21.36 15.80 8.72
C PRO A 332 -20.69 17.12 8.34
N SER A 333 -21.44 18.11 7.87
CA SER A 333 -21.00 19.50 7.75
C SER A 333 -20.66 20.10 9.12
N ALA A 334 -19.96 21.24 9.14
CA ALA A 334 -19.67 21.93 10.40
C ALA A 334 -20.94 22.32 11.18
N ALA A 335 -22.00 22.72 10.47
CA ALA A 335 -23.29 23.06 11.06
C ALA A 335 -24.01 21.83 11.63
N GLU A 336 -24.05 20.72 10.88
CA GLU A 336 -24.63 19.45 11.36
C GLU A 336 -23.86 18.91 12.57
N ALA A 337 -22.52 18.97 12.54
CA ALA A 337 -21.69 18.56 13.65
C ALA A 337 -21.95 19.42 14.91
N ALA A 338 -22.08 20.74 14.75
CA ALA A 338 -22.41 21.63 15.86
C ALA A 338 -23.81 21.34 16.44
N ALA A 339 -24.80 21.08 15.58
CA ALA A 339 -26.15 20.71 16.02
C ALA A 339 -26.16 19.36 16.75
N GLN A 340 -25.48 18.34 16.22
CA GLN A 340 -25.34 17.04 16.85
C GLN A 340 -24.62 17.14 18.21
N ALA A 341 -23.55 17.93 18.29
CA ALA A 341 -22.84 18.17 19.53
C ALA A 341 -23.70 18.91 20.57
N ALA A 342 -24.54 19.86 20.15
CA ALA A 342 -25.47 20.56 21.04
C ALA A 342 -26.55 19.60 21.62
N THR A 343 -26.95 18.58 20.85
CA THR A 343 -27.84 17.53 21.36
C THR A 343 -27.13 16.49 22.23
N ALA A 344 -25.84 16.27 22.01
CA ALA A 344 -24.99 15.36 22.79
C ALA A 344 -24.52 16.05 24.09
N SER A 345 -25.46 16.30 25.01
CA SER A 345 -25.18 16.93 26.31
C SER A 345 -24.45 16.02 27.31
N SER A 346 -24.16 14.77 26.95
CA SER A 346 -23.54 13.78 27.84
C SER A 346 -22.01 13.85 27.80
N SER A 347 -21.39 13.71 28.98
CA SER A 347 -19.97 13.36 29.11
C SER A 347 -19.66 12.03 28.41
N ALA A 348 -18.38 11.74 28.19
CA ALA A 348 -17.98 10.42 27.70
C ALA A 348 -18.54 9.31 28.59
N PRO A 349 -19.22 8.29 28.03
CA PRO A 349 -19.68 7.16 28.80
C PRO A 349 -18.49 6.38 29.35
N LYS A 350 -18.66 5.78 30.53
CA LYS A 350 -17.63 4.97 31.17
C LYS A 350 -17.58 3.57 30.53
N VAL A 351 -17.09 3.51 29.30
CA VAL A 351 -16.94 2.26 28.54
C VAL A 351 -15.52 2.15 28.00
N ILE A 352 -14.89 1.01 28.29
CA ILE A 352 -13.61 0.61 27.71
C ILE A 352 -13.89 -0.22 26.45
N HIS A 353 -13.40 0.26 25.31
CA HIS A 353 -13.48 -0.40 24.03
C HIS A 353 -12.14 -1.03 23.67
N GLN A 354 -12.14 -2.30 23.28
CA GLN A 354 -10.99 -2.98 22.68
C GLN A 354 -11.42 -3.71 21.40
N PHE A 355 -10.48 -3.98 20.51
CA PHE A 355 -10.71 -4.68 19.24
C PHE A 355 -10.01 -6.03 19.23
N VAL A 356 -10.67 -7.06 18.70
CA VAL A 356 -10.11 -8.41 18.50
C VAL A 356 -10.63 -8.96 17.17
N PHE A 357 -9.75 -9.07 16.18
CA PHE A 357 -10.06 -9.46 14.79
C PHE A 357 -9.38 -10.76 14.35
N GLN A 358 -8.62 -11.41 15.22
CA GLN A 358 -8.06 -12.74 15.01
C GLN A 358 -9.12 -13.75 14.54
N THR A 359 -8.67 -14.70 13.72
CA THR A 359 -9.52 -15.75 13.13
C THR A 359 -9.62 -16.99 14.00
N SER A 360 -8.76 -17.12 15.01
CA SER A 360 -8.76 -18.21 15.99
C SER A 360 -9.45 -17.79 17.30
N ASP A 361 -9.84 -18.78 18.10
CA ASP A 361 -10.38 -18.55 19.45
C ASP A 361 -9.28 -18.20 20.48
N MET A 362 -8.00 -18.18 20.08
CA MET A 362 -6.83 -17.94 20.94
C MET A 362 -6.62 -16.45 21.25
N LYS A 363 -7.53 -15.86 22.04
CA LYS A 363 -7.54 -14.43 22.40
C LYS A 363 -6.42 -14.09 23.38
N PRO A 364 -5.92 -12.84 23.40
CA PRO A 364 -4.94 -12.39 24.39
C PRO A 364 -5.60 -12.17 25.77
N GLU A 365 -6.15 -13.23 26.34
CA GLU A 365 -6.98 -13.21 27.55
C GLU A 365 -6.25 -12.56 28.73
N ARG A 366 -4.94 -12.83 28.89
CA ARG A 366 -4.12 -12.20 29.94
C ARG A 366 -4.08 -10.68 29.81
N TRP A 367 -4.04 -10.15 28.60
CA TRP A 367 -3.99 -8.70 28.37
C TRP A 367 -5.37 -8.07 28.55
N MET A 368 -6.41 -8.70 27.98
CA MET A 368 -7.79 -8.24 28.10
C MET A 368 -8.27 -8.23 29.55
N ALA A 369 -7.92 -9.27 30.33
CA ALA A 369 -8.33 -9.42 31.73
C ALA A 369 -7.86 -8.26 32.62
N THR A 370 -6.71 -7.64 32.31
CA THR A 370 -6.24 -6.45 33.04
C THR A 370 -7.27 -5.30 32.99
N TRP A 371 -8.06 -5.22 31.92
CA TRP A 371 -9.11 -4.20 31.79
C TRP A 371 -10.47 -4.68 32.30
N TYR A 372 -10.94 -5.84 31.85
CA TYR A 372 -12.32 -6.24 32.18
C TYR A 372 -12.45 -6.93 33.54
N GLN A 373 -11.42 -7.64 34.01
CA GLN A 373 -11.42 -8.28 35.33
C GLN A 373 -10.74 -7.46 36.42
N ASP A 374 -9.67 -6.74 36.08
CA ASP A 374 -8.91 -5.99 37.08
C ASP A 374 -9.40 -4.55 37.22
N PHE A 375 -9.45 -3.80 36.12
CA PHE A 375 -9.93 -2.42 36.14
C PHE A 375 -11.45 -2.34 36.39
N CYS A 376 -12.28 -2.95 35.53
CA CYS A 376 -13.75 -2.80 35.64
C CYS A 376 -14.33 -3.44 36.91
N ARG A 377 -13.67 -4.43 37.52
CA ARG A 377 -14.11 -4.97 38.82
C ARG A 377 -13.87 -3.99 39.97
N ARG A 378 -12.79 -3.22 39.92
CA ARG A 378 -12.47 -2.16 40.90
C ARG A 378 -13.27 -0.88 40.63
N HIS A 379 -13.65 -0.66 39.38
CA HIS A 379 -14.43 0.49 38.91
C HIS A 379 -15.74 0.01 38.27
N PRO A 380 -16.72 -0.45 39.07
CA PRO A 380 -17.95 -1.09 38.58
C PRO A 380 -18.85 -0.16 37.75
N GLU A 381 -18.58 1.14 37.77
CA GLU A 381 -19.25 2.10 36.90
C GLU A 381 -18.74 2.05 35.45
N TYR A 382 -17.58 1.43 35.21
CA TYR A 382 -17.05 1.17 33.88
C TYR A 382 -17.57 -0.16 33.32
N ARG A 383 -17.93 -0.14 32.04
CA ARG A 383 -18.25 -1.35 31.28
C ARG A 383 -17.14 -1.67 30.30
N TYR A 384 -16.99 -2.93 29.96
CA TYR A 384 -16.06 -3.41 28.95
C TYR A 384 -16.80 -3.85 27.69
N LYS A 385 -16.33 -3.43 26.51
CA LYS A 385 -16.82 -3.85 25.20
C LYS A 385 -15.66 -4.25 24.30
N CYS A 386 -15.57 -5.53 24.00
CA CYS A 386 -14.73 -6.04 22.92
C CYS A 386 -15.51 -6.03 21.59
N TRP A 387 -14.88 -5.51 20.55
CA TRP A 387 -15.39 -5.46 19.18
C TRP A 387 -14.71 -6.50 18.30
N THR A 388 -15.52 -7.37 17.71
CA THR A 388 -15.09 -8.28 16.64
C THR A 388 -15.52 -7.75 15.26
N LEU A 389 -14.94 -8.27 14.19
CA LEU A 389 -15.42 -7.98 12.82
C LEU A 389 -16.91 -8.32 12.65
N LYS A 390 -17.41 -9.34 13.36
CA LYS A 390 -18.83 -9.71 13.37
C LYS A 390 -19.71 -8.65 14.02
N ASP A 391 -19.27 -8.07 15.14
CA ASP A 391 -20.00 -7.00 15.85
C ASP A 391 -20.08 -5.72 15.02
N LEU A 392 -19.04 -5.45 14.22
CA LEU A 392 -18.92 -4.24 13.42
C LEU A 392 -19.66 -4.35 12.08
N LYS A 393 -19.98 -5.57 11.65
CA LYS A 393 -20.59 -5.83 10.33
C LYS A 393 -21.97 -5.19 10.21
N GLY A 394 -22.20 -4.48 9.11
CA GLY A 394 -23.49 -3.85 8.79
C GLY A 394 -23.69 -2.45 9.36
N ARG A 395 -22.71 -1.92 10.10
CA ARG A 395 -22.70 -0.50 10.53
C ARG A 395 -22.47 0.44 9.34
N SER A 396 -22.56 1.74 9.59
CA SER A 396 -22.20 2.78 8.62
C SER A 396 -20.95 3.53 9.08
N PHE A 397 -19.98 3.69 8.19
CA PHE A 397 -18.67 4.25 8.50
C PHE A 397 -18.24 5.36 7.52
N PHE A 398 -17.52 6.36 8.00
CA PHE A 398 -16.90 7.41 7.18
C PHE A 398 -15.74 6.84 6.34
N GLY A 399 -14.97 5.93 6.92
CA GLY A 399 -13.84 5.23 6.32
C GLY A 399 -14.17 3.82 5.86
N ALA A 400 -15.43 3.53 5.51
CA ALA A 400 -15.85 2.19 5.06
C ALA A 400 -14.97 1.62 3.93
N ASN A 401 -14.42 2.51 3.09
CA ASN A 401 -13.52 2.17 1.99
C ASN A 401 -12.12 1.70 2.41
N LEU A 402 -11.76 1.87 3.68
CA LEU A 402 -10.48 1.45 4.26
C LEU A 402 -10.60 0.09 4.97
N TYR A 403 -11.81 -0.43 5.14
CA TYR A 403 -12.06 -1.59 6.00
C TYR A 403 -12.18 -2.89 5.22
N HIS A 404 -11.54 -3.91 5.76
CA HIS A 404 -11.47 -5.23 5.18
C HIS A 404 -11.85 -6.30 6.20
N VAL A 405 -12.39 -7.42 5.71
CA VAL A 405 -12.81 -8.56 6.54
C VAL A 405 -12.06 -9.85 6.18
N ASP A 406 -11.49 -9.88 4.97
CA ASP A 406 -10.76 -10.99 4.37
C ASP A 406 -9.23 -10.81 4.44
N ARG A 407 -8.78 -9.65 4.92
CA ARG A 407 -7.36 -9.32 5.08
C ARG A 407 -7.14 -8.35 6.23
N LYS A 408 -5.89 -8.26 6.66
CA LYS A 408 -5.43 -7.36 7.72
C LYS A 408 -5.66 -5.89 7.31
N MET A 409 -6.23 -5.12 8.24
CA MET A 409 -6.28 -3.67 8.16
C MET A 409 -4.98 -3.08 8.71
N ASP A 410 -4.46 -2.07 8.03
CA ASP A 410 -3.26 -1.37 8.46
C ASP A 410 -3.53 -0.40 9.63
N ALA A 411 -2.49 0.26 10.13
CA ALA A 411 -2.60 1.21 11.24
C ALA A 411 -3.61 2.33 10.97
N LEU A 412 -3.69 2.81 9.71
CA LEU A 412 -4.60 3.90 9.34
C LEU A 412 -6.05 3.47 9.48
N ALA A 413 -6.38 2.33 8.86
CA ALA A 413 -7.72 1.77 8.91
C ALA A 413 -8.16 1.45 10.36
N VAL A 414 -7.28 0.84 11.17
CA VAL A 414 -7.61 0.51 12.56
C VAL A 414 -7.77 1.78 13.42
N LYS A 415 -6.92 2.79 13.28
CA LYS A 415 -7.09 4.08 14.00
C LYS A 415 -8.36 4.80 13.57
N MET A 416 -8.66 4.81 12.27
CA MET A 416 -9.91 5.38 11.75
C MET A 416 -11.12 4.69 12.36
N LEU A 417 -11.14 3.35 12.36
CA LEU A 417 -12.21 2.55 12.95
C LEU A 417 -12.40 2.84 14.45
N ALA A 418 -11.30 2.96 15.21
CA ALA A 418 -11.35 3.34 16.61
C ALA A 418 -12.00 4.71 16.84
N LEU A 419 -11.59 5.72 16.06
CA LEU A 419 -12.17 7.06 16.14
C LEU A 419 -13.66 7.07 15.77
N GLU A 420 -14.08 6.28 14.79
CA GLU A 420 -15.48 6.18 14.40
C GLU A 420 -16.36 5.53 15.48
N ILE A 421 -15.84 4.50 16.14
CA ILE A 421 -16.51 3.89 17.29
C ILE A 421 -16.63 4.91 18.42
N LEU A 422 -15.58 5.68 18.72
CA LEU A 422 -15.64 6.75 19.71
C LEU A 422 -16.61 7.86 19.32
N TYR A 423 -16.69 8.21 18.05
CA TYR A 423 -17.62 9.23 17.59
C TYR A 423 -19.08 8.80 17.72
N ASP A 424 -19.38 7.52 17.47
CA ASP A 424 -20.74 6.98 17.60
C ASP A 424 -21.12 6.66 19.04
N GLU A 425 -20.26 5.96 19.77
CA GLU A 425 -20.55 5.38 21.08
C GLU A 425 -20.01 6.22 22.25
N GLY A 426 -19.00 7.07 22.01
CA GLY A 426 -18.19 7.70 23.05
C GLY A 426 -17.29 6.70 23.80
N GLY A 427 -16.70 7.14 24.91
CA GLY A 427 -15.95 6.30 25.83
C GLY A 427 -14.45 6.34 25.58
N TYR A 428 -13.78 5.19 25.79
CA TYR A 428 -12.33 5.07 25.81
C TYR A 428 -11.89 3.86 24.99
N VAL A 429 -11.20 4.07 23.87
CA VAL A 429 -10.55 2.98 23.12
C VAL A 429 -9.16 2.76 23.69
N VAL A 430 -8.91 1.53 24.14
CA VAL A 430 -7.63 1.10 24.71
C VAL A 430 -7.01 0.01 23.83
N PRO A 431 -5.82 0.23 23.26
CA PRO A 431 -5.13 -0.78 22.48
C PRO A 431 -4.82 -2.06 23.25
N LEU A 432 -4.76 -3.21 22.56
CA LEU A 432 -4.50 -4.51 23.20
C LEU A 432 -3.13 -4.55 23.91
N GLY A 433 -2.13 -3.87 23.34
CA GLY A 433 -0.79 -3.76 23.94
C GLY A 433 -0.73 -2.82 25.15
N THR A 434 -1.83 -2.19 25.56
CA THR A 434 -1.88 -1.26 26.69
C THR A 434 -2.51 -1.98 27.88
N LEU A 435 -1.75 -2.23 28.94
CA LEU A 435 -2.16 -3.07 30.08
C LEU A 435 -2.44 -2.23 31.32
N PHE A 436 -3.44 -2.59 32.11
CA PHE A 436 -3.65 -2.01 33.42
C PHE A 436 -2.78 -2.72 34.48
N LYS A 437 -2.08 -1.94 35.32
CA LYS A 437 -1.17 -2.45 36.37
C LYS A 437 -1.43 -1.86 37.77
N GLY A 438 -2.19 -0.77 37.88
CA GLY A 438 -2.36 -0.04 39.13
C GLY A 438 -3.49 -0.55 40.03
N PRO A 439 -3.49 -0.21 41.34
CA PRO A 439 -4.68 -0.36 42.18
C PRO A 439 -5.72 0.75 41.93
N GLU A 440 -5.28 1.91 41.42
CA GLU A 440 -6.12 3.09 41.16
C GLU A 440 -6.29 3.31 39.66
N ALA A 441 -7.45 3.87 39.29
CA ALA A 441 -7.70 4.29 37.92
C ALA A 441 -6.76 5.45 37.53
N PRO A 442 -6.17 5.41 36.32
CA PRO A 442 -5.40 6.52 35.79
C PRO A 442 -6.22 7.82 35.80
N SER A 443 -5.57 8.99 35.89
CA SER A 443 -6.28 10.28 36.02
C SER A 443 -7.24 10.53 34.85
N LEU A 444 -6.88 9.99 33.68
CA LEU A 444 -7.67 9.89 32.47
C LEU A 444 -9.08 9.31 32.67
N PHE A 445 -9.22 8.33 33.55
CA PHE A 445 -10.47 7.63 33.83
C PHE A 445 -11.18 8.16 35.08
N THR A 446 -10.50 8.91 35.95
CA THR A 446 -11.14 9.50 37.13
C THR A 446 -11.78 10.85 36.83
N SER A 447 -11.26 11.59 35.85
CA SER A 447 -11.81 12.87 35.42
C SER A 447 -12.78 12.69 34.24
N PRO A 448 -14.08 13.02 34.37
CA PRO A 448 -15.04 12.84 33.29
C PRO A 448 -14.69 13.76 32.11
N LEU A 449 -14.54 13.17 30.93
CA LEU A 449 -14.35 13.94 29.70
C LEU A 449 -15.67 14.70 29.41
N PRO A 450 -15.64 16.05 29.38
CA PRO A 450 -16.86 16.84 29.26
C PRO A 450 -17.54 16.63 27.89
N ALA A 451 -18.79 17.08 27.77
CA ALA A 451 -19.51 17.07 26.50
C ALA A 451 -18.68 17.75 25.38
N GLY A 452 -18.64 17.14 24.21
CA GLY A 452 -17.78 17.58 23.09
C GLY A 452 -16.28 17.36 23.30
N GLY A 453 -15.86 16.77 24.41
CA GLY A 453 -14.47 16.48 24.71
C GLY A 453 -13.89 15.39 23.81
N PHE A 454 -12.60 15.50 23.54
CA PHE A 454 -11.77 14.51 22.86
C PHE A 454 -10.38 14.58 23.47
N LEU A 455 -9.76 13.43 23.66
CA LEU A 455 -8.43 13.32 24.20
C LEU A 455 -7.71 12.14 23.54
N GLU A 456 -6.44 12.37 23.23
CA GLU A 456 -5.48 11.33 22.89
C GLU A 456 -4.38 11.41 23.96
N HIS A 457 -4.27 10.37 24.77
CA HIS A 457 -3.30 10.26 25.85
C HIS A 457 -2.55 8.95 25.71
N HIS A 458 -1.24 9.02 25.43
CA HIS A 458 -0.48 7.88 24.94
C HIS A 458 -1.13 7.26 23.69
N SER A 459 -1.44 5.97 23.74
CA SER A 459 -2.16 5.20 22.72
C SER A 459 -3.66 5.11 23.00
N ILE A 460 -4.14 5.65 24.13
CA ILE A 460 -5.56 5.63 24.52
C ILE A 460 -6.27 6.82 23.90
N LEU A 461 -7.39 6.54 23.24
CA LEU A 461 -8.27 7.55 22.66
C LEU A 461 -9.54 7.64 23.50
N ALA A 462 -10.00 8.84 23.79
CA ALA A 462 -11.25 9.06 24.50
C ALA A 462 -12.07 10.17 23.84
N ALA A 463 -13.38 9.98 23.77
CA ALA A 463 -14.29 11.00 23.24
C ALA A 463 -15.65 10.97 23.93
N ALA A 464 -16.27 12.14 24.05
CA ALA A 464 -17.72 12.19 24.21
C ALA A 464 -18.40 11.75 22.90
N PRO A 465 -19.59 11.12 22.95
CA PRO A 465 -20.35 10.80 21.75
C PRO A 465 -20.57 12.06 20.91
N ARG A 466 -20.44 11.95 19.59
CA ARG A 466 -20.57 13.06 18.63
C ARG A 466 -19.62 14.25 18.88
N SER A 467 -18.49 14.02 19.53
CA SER A 467 -17.48 15.06 19.79
C SER A 467 -16.99 15.75 18.51
N PRO A 468 -17.10 17.09 18.40
CA PRO A 468 -16.58 17.85 17.26
C PRO A 468 -15.07 17.67 17.04
N ARG A 469 -14.31 17.56 18.13
CA ARG A 469 -12.86 17.35 18.09
C ARG A 469 -12.51 15.94 17.62
N CYS A 470 -13.30 14.93 18.00
CA CYS A 470 -13.16 13.58 17.46
C CYS A 470 -13.46 13.56 15.95
N LEU A 471 -14.51 14.27 15.50
CA LEU A 471 -14.81 14.42 14.08
C LEU A 471 -13.70 15.14 13.30
N GLU A 472 -13.06 16.15 13.90
CA GLU A 472 -11.90 16.82 13.32
C GLU A 472 -10.69 15.87 13.18
N ALA A 473 -10.46 15.01 14.17
CA ALA A 473 -9.44 13.97 14.09
C ALA A 473 -9.75 12.96 12.97
N ILE A 474 -11.01 12.54 12.83
CA ILE A 474 -11.48 11.68 11.72
C ILE A 474 -11.22 12.35 10.37
N ARG A 475 -11.59 13.62 10.20
CA ARG A 475 -11.35 14.38 8.94
C ARG A 475 -9.86 14.48 8.62
N THR A 476 -9.06 14.85 9.60
CA THR A 476 -7.61 14.98 9.46
C THR A 476 -6.98 13.65 9.03
N LEU A 477 -7.39 12.56 9.67
CA LEU A 477 -6.90 11.22 9.36
C LEU A 477 -7.34 10.74 7.97
N TYR A 478 -8.57 11.04 7.58
CA TYR A 478 -9.11 10.66 6.28
C TYR A 478 -8.45 11.42 5.12
N ASP A 479 -8.25 12.73 5.27
CA ASP A 479 -7.67 13.58 4.23
C ASP A 479 -6.13 13.46 4.15
N GLY A 480 -5.47 13.44 5.30
CA GLY A 480 -4.01 13.46 5.42
C GLY A 480 -3.34 12.09 5.57
N GLY A 481 -4.10 11.04 5.89
CA GLY A 481 -3.55 9.76 6.31
C GLY A 481 -2.94 9.81 7.71
N LEU A 482 -2.21 8.75 8.08
CA LEU A 482 -1.48 8.71 9.35
C LEU A 482 -0.18 9.52 9.22
N ASP A 483 0.01 10.52 10.09
CA ASP A 483 1.29 11.19 10.24
C ASP A 483 2.27 10.28 11.02
N PRO A 484 3.37 9.80 10.42
CA PRO A 484 4.37 8.98 11.11
C PRO A 484 4.99 9.71 12.32
N LYS A 485 5.02 11.05 12.32
CA LYS A 485 5.54 11.88 13.42
C LYS A 485 4.60 11.95 14.62
N GLN A 486 3.30 11.66 14.43
CA GLN A 486 2.30 11.63 15.50
C GLN A 486 2.09 10.22 16.07
N ALA A 487 2.50 9.16 15.37
CA ALA A 487 2.31 7.77 15.76
C ALA A 487 3.16 7.28 16.96
N GLY A 488 3.96 8.16 17.58
CA GLY A 488 5.01 7.75 18.53
C GLY A 488 5.08 8.59 19.80
N LYS A 489 3.97 8.85 20.49
CA LYS A 489 4.04 9.61 21.76
C LYS A 489 3.62 8.75 22.94
N GLN A 490 4.70 8.23 23.57
CA GLN A 490 4.85 7.66 24.91
C GLN A 490 4.65 6.13 25.05
N ILE A 491 5.80 5.48 25.29
CA ILE A 491 5.98 4.09 25.68
C ILE A 491 6.47 4.09 27.13
N GLY A 492 6.03 3.13 27.93
CA GLY A 492 6.42 2.99 29.34
C GLY A 492 5.23 2.92 30.29
N GLU A 493 5.53 2.96 31.59
CA GLU A 493 4.54 2.98 32.66
C GLU A 493 4.14 4.42 33.00
N SER A 494 2.84 4.67 33.11
CA SER A 494 2.27 5.96 33.47
C SER A 494 0.91 5.76 34.12
N GLU A 495 0.71 6.40 35.28
CA GLU A 495 -0.59 6.46 35.98
C GLU A 495 -1.29 5.09 36.16
N GLY A 496 -0.55 4.01 36.42
CA GLY A 496 -1.14 2.67 36.59
C GLY A 496 -1.46 1.93 35.29
N VAL A 497 -1.01 2.43 34.14
CA VAL A 497 -1.06 1.77 32.83
C VAL A 497 0.36 1.49 32.32
N LEU A 498 0.51 0.38 31.61
CA LEU A 498 1.72 0.02 30.87
C LEU A 498 1.43 0.09 29.36
N CYS A 499 2.03 1.06 28.68
CA CYS A 499 1.93 1.23 27.24
C CYS A 499 3.12 0.57 26.53
N GLN A 500 2.89 -0.55 25.84
CA GLN A 500 3.95 -1.30 25.12
C GLN A 500 4.37 -0.67 23.78
N GLY A 501 3.59 0.28 23.24
CA GLY A 501 3.87 0.92 21.95
C GLY A 501 3.65 0.03 20.72
N LEU A 502 3.04 -1.15 20.91
CA LEU A 502 2.59 -2.01 19.81
C LEU A 502 1.34 -1.41 19.16
N PRO A 503 1.31 -1.23 17.83
CA PRO A 503 0.12 -0.76 17.14
C PRO A 503 -0.95 -1.86 17.12
N ASP A 504 -2.21 -1.45 17.29
CA ASP A 504 -3.33 -2.38 17.24
C ASP A 504 -3.48 -3.07 15.88
N SER A 505 -3.03 -2.44 14.79
CA SER A 505 -3.05 -3.07 13.46
C SER A 505 -2.33 -4.41 13.43
N GLY A 506 -1.30 -4.62 14.25
CA GLY A 506 -0.71 -5.94 14.47
C GLY A 506 -1.48 -6.76 15.50
N ALA A 507 -1.57 -6.23 16.73
CA ALA A 507 -2.02 -6.98 17.89
C ALA A 507 -3.43 -7.57 17.76
N VAL A 508 -4.37 -6.87 17.10
CA VAL A 508 -5.77 -7.32 17.02
C VAL A 508 -5.97 -8.55 16.11
N TYR A 509 -5.01 -8.84 15.23
CA TYR A 509 -5.06 -10.01 14.33
C TYR A 509 -4.17 -11.16 14.80
N THR A 510 -3.23 -10.90 15.72
CA THR A 510 -2.32 -11.91 16.26
C THR A 510 -3.10 -12.98 17.01
N SER A 511 -2.74 -14.24 16.81
CA SER A 511 -3.22 -15.34 17.65
C SER A 511 -2.24 -15.57 18.81
N PHE A 512 -2.77 -15.74 20.02
CA PHE A 512 -1.98 -15.76 21.25
C PHE A 512 -2.12 -17.10 21.96
N GLU A 513 -1.02 -17.85 22.05
CA GLU A 513 -1.03 -19.19 22.64
C GLU A 513 -1.31 -19.14 24.15
N GLU A 514 -2.01 -20.15 24.68
CA GLU A 514 -2.38 -20.18 26.11
C GLU A 514 -1.17 -20.38 27.04
N TRP A 515 -0.15 -21.08 26.55
CA TRP A 515 1.06 -21.36 27.32
C TRP A 515 1.91 -20.11 27.52
N SER A 516 2.86 -20.21 28.45
CA SER A 516 3.85 -19.18 28.67
C SER A 516 5.23 -19.79 28.84
N ARG A 517 6.25 -19.01 28.50
CA ARG A 517 7.66 -19.32 28.72
C ARG A 517 8.27 -18.26 29.62
N PHE A 518 9.25 -18.67 30.40
CA PHE A 518 10.15 -17.74 31.04
C PHE A 518 11.11 -17.17 29.99
N LEU A 519 11.45 -15.88 30.05
CA LEU A 519 12.48 -15.28 29.18
C LEU A 519 13.84 -15.14 29.88
N GLY A 520 13.83 -15.06 31.21
CA GLY A 520 15.02 -14.65 31.96
C GLY A 520 15.22 -13.13 32.04
N ALA A 521 14.37 -12.32 31.39
CA ALA A 521 14.42 -10.86 31.39
C ALA A 521 13.06 -10.25 31.79
N GLU A 522 13.07 -9.01 32.26
CA GLU A 522 11.90 -8.26 32.77
C GLU A 522 11.29 -7.29 31.75
N ALA A 523 12.04 -6.96 30.69
CA ALA A 523 11.57 -6.12 29.59
C ALA A 523 12.22 -6.52 28.26
N ILE A 524 11.50 -6.30 27.17
CA ILE A 524 12.02 -6.33 25.81
C ILE A 524 12.00 -4.90 25.26
N PHE A 525 13.09 -4.42 24.69
CA PHE A 525 13.16 -3.13 24.00
C PHE A 525 13.35 -3.38 22.51
N ASP A 526 12.40 -2.93 21.71
CA ASP A 526 12.38 -3.12 20.26
C ASP A 526 12.83 -1.83 19.56
N LEU A 527 14.07 -1.80 19.07
CA LEU A 527 14.67 -0.62 18.42
C LEU A 527 14.47 -0.61 16.90
N VAL A 528 14.06 -1.74 16.32
CA VAL A 528 14.02 -1.98 14.86
C VAL A 528 12.64 -2.38 14.35
N GLY A 529 11.64 -2.40 15.24
CA GLY A 529 10.28 -2.77 14.95
C GLY A 529 9.70 -2.06 13.73
N SER A 530 9.08 -2.84 12.86
CA SER A 530 8.32 -2.38 11.71
C SER A 530 6.97 -3.08 11.66
N GLU A 531 6.03 -2.58 10.84
CA GLU A 531 4.70 -3.20 10.66
C GLU A 531 4.76 -4.70 10.33
N LYS A 532 5.84 -5.15 9.66
CA LYS A 532 6.08 -6.57 9.32
C LYS A 532 6.36 -7.45 10.55
N THR A 533 6.84 -6.85 11.63
CA THR A 533 7.29 -7.53 12.86
C THR A 533 6.29 -7.46 14.01
N ASP A 534 5.23 -6.64 13.89
CA ASP A 534 4.27 -6.35 14.97
C ASP A 534 3.62 -7.59 15.57
N GLU A 535 3.22 -8.52 14.72
CA GLU A 535 2.55 -9.76 15.14
C GLU A 535 3.51 -10.63 15.96
N THR A 536 4.74 -10.82 15.46
CA THR A 536 5.77 -11.59 16.16
C THR A 536 6.18 -10.92 17.47
N ALA A 537 6.37 -9.60 17.47
CA ALA A 537 6.68 -8.81 18.65
C ALA A 537 5.59 -8.94 19.73
N ALA A 538 4.32 -8.81 19.34
CA ALA A 538 3.17 -8.98 20.24
C ALA A 538 3.09 -10.41 20.80
N ARG A 539 3.23 -11.42 19.94
CA ARG A 539 3.25 -12.84 20.35
C ARG A 539 4.41 -13.12 21.30
N TRP A 540 5.57 -12.50 21.06
CA TRP A 540 6.71 -12.68 21.95
C TRP A 540 6.43 -12.15 23.33
N ALA A 541 6.07 -10.87 23.44
CA ALA A 541 5.73 -10.26 24.72
C ALA A 541 4.65 -11.05 25.48
N TYR A 542 3.62 -11.51 24.75
CA TYR A 542 2.54 -12.28 25.35
C TYR A 542 2.99 -13.65 25.87
N ASN A 543 3.72 -14.43 25.07
CA ASN A 543 4.15 -15.78 25.44
C ASN A 543 5.21 -15.75 26.53
N SER A 544 6.11 -14.76 26.53
CA SER A 544 7.11 -14.60 27.60
C SER A 544 6.53 -14.00 28.88
N GLN A 545 5.34 -13.41 28.81
CA GLN A 545 4.78 -12.56 29.86
C GLN A 545 5.71 -11.38 30.22
N VAL A 546 6.50 -10.92 29.25
CA VAL A 546 7.44 -9.81 29.41
C VAL A 546 6.95 -8.64 28.57
N PRO A 547 6.83 -7.43 29.14
CA PRO A 547 6.44 -6.26 28.37
C PRO A 547 7.47 -5.96 27.28
N ILE A 548 6.98 -5.70 26.08
CA ILE A 548 7.80 -5.15 24.99
C ILE A 548 7.57 -3.65 24.88
N PHE A 549 8.65 -2.90 24.75
CA PHE A 549 8.64 -1.46 24.59
C PHE A 549 9.16 -1.15 23.20
N ARG A 550 8.25 -0.92 22.27
CA ARG A 550 8.62 -0.51 20.92
C ARG A 550 9.05 0.94 20.91
N VAL A 551 10.28 1.18 20.51
CA VAL A 551 10.82 2.52 20.35
C VAL A 551 10.44 3.01 18.95
N PRO A 552 9.94 4.25 18.77
CA PRO A 552 9.54 4.73 17.46
C PRO A 552 10.71 4.67 16.48
N ALA A 553 10.49 4.03 15.32
CA ALA A 553 11.51 3.86 14.30
C ALA A 553 12.14 5.22 13.93
N ARG A 554 13.47 5.28 13.95
CA ARG A 554 14.23 6.40 13.42
C ARG A 554 14.04 6.35 11.91
N GLY A 555 13.23 7.25 11.36
CA GLY A 555 12.95 7.26 9.91
C GLY A 555 14.25 7.30 9.08
N PRO A 556 14.21 6.91 7.79
CA PRO A 556 15.41 6.78 6.94
C PRO A 556 16.21 8.08 6.78
N ASP A 557 15.58 9.24 7.03
CA ASP A 557 16.19 10.58 6.97
C ASP A 557 16.72 11.11 8.33
N ARG A 558 16.61 10.34 9.42
CA ARG A 558 17.12 10.78 10.73
C ARG A 558 18.54 10.28 10.91
N VAL A 559 19.46 11.23 10.91
CA VAL A 559 20.86 11.07 11.30
C VAL A 559 20.95 10.26 12.59
N SER A 560 21.93 9.37 12.61
CA SER A 560 22.34 8.45 13.68
C SER A 560 22.38 9.04 15.10
N ASP A 561 22.33 10.36 15.29
CA ASP A 561 22.82 11.08 16.46
C ASP A 561 21.84 11.22 17.63
N ALA A 562 20.73 10.47 17.65
CA ALA A 562 19.78 10.52 18.77
C ALA A 562 20.19 9.58 19.92
N PRO A 563 20.14 10.03 21.20
CA PRO A 563 20.51 9.20 22.34
C PRO A 563 19.61 7.97 22.47
N LEU A 564 20.09 6.94 23.18
CA LEU A 564 19.27 5.78 23.53
C LEU A 564 18.01 6.24 24.30
N PRO A 565 16.86 5.58 24.11
CA PRO A 565 15.60 5.99 24.74
C PRO A 565 15.71 5.99 26.27
N PRO A 566 15.22 7.04 26.96
CA PRO A 566 15.19 7.10 28.42
C PRO A 566 14.52 5.88 29.08
N GLN A 567 13.55 5.26 28.41
CA GLN A 567 12.89 4.04 28.89
C GLN A 567 13.88 2.88 29.04
N LEU A 568 14.84 2.76 28.12
CA LEU A 568 15.90 1.76 28.19
C LEU A 568 16.97 2.19 29.18
N THR A 569 17.47 3.42 29.07
CA THR A 569 18.61 3.90 29.87
C THR A 569 18.28 4.18 31.33
N ASN A 570 17.00 4.21 31.73
CA ASN A 570 16.60 4.28 33.13
C ASN A 570 16.18 2.92 33.70
N PHE A 571 16.13 1.86 32.88
CA PHE A 571 15.71 0.52 33.30
C PHE A 571 16.79 -0.14 34.17
N ASP A 572 16.38 -0.69 35.32
CA ASP A 572 17.28 -1.33 36.28
C ASP A 572 17.29 -2.85 36.19
N GLY A 573 16.18 -3.44 35.75
CA GLY A 573 16.03 -4.89 35.63
C GLY A 573 16.86 -5.46 34.49
N ARG A 574 16.86 -6.80 34.38
CA ARG A 574 17.42 -7.45 33.19
C ARG A 574 16.52 -7.19 31.99
N CYS A 575 17.08 -6.79 30.85
CA CYS A 575 16.29 -6.53 29.64
C CYS A 575 16.90 -7.15 28.39
N ALA A 576 16.06 -7.60 27.47
CA ALA A 576 16.44 -7.96 26.10
C ALA A 576 16.25 -6.73 25.21
N VAL A 577 17.21 -6.44 24.33
CA VAL A 577 17.15 -5.32 23.39
C VAL A 577 17.36 -5.87 21.98
N ILE A 578 16.39 -5.65 21.11
CA ILE A 578 16.38 -6.11 19.73
C ILE A 578 16.98 -5.01 18.87
N THR A 579 18.07 -5.33 18.17
CA THR A 579 18.84 -4.39 17.35
C THR A 579 18.81 -4.74 15.87
N ASP A 580 18.28 -5.90 15.50
CA ASP A 580 18.10 -6.33 14.11
C ASP A 580 16.74 -7.02 13.91
N SER A 581 16.07 -6.73 12.79
CA SER A 581 14.75 -7.29 12.48
C SER A 581 14.77 -8.80 12.23
N ASP A 582 15.91 -9.38 11.85
CA ASP A 582 16.08 -10.82 11.61
C ASP A 582 15.87 -11.64 12.90
N MET A 583 15.92 -11.00 14.08
CA MET A 583 15.50 -11.60 15.36
C MET A 583 14.04 -12.10 15.31
N TYR A 584 13.15 -11.41 14.59
CA TYR A 584 11.74 -11.79 14.48
C TYR A 584 11.48 -12.94 13.49
N VAL A 585 12.47 -13.25 12.64
CA VAL A 585 12.39 -14.37 11.68
C VAL A 585 13.09 -15.61 12.25
N SER A 586 14.05 -15.42 13.16
CA SER A 586 14.82 -16.48 13.84
C SER A 586 14.06 -17.10 15.01
N ARG A 587 12.97 -17.83 14.72
CA ARG A 587 12.12 -18.48 15.75
C ARG A 587 12.91 -19.42 16.66
N SER A 588 13.85 -20.18 16.11
CA SER A 588 14.67 -21.13 16.86
C SER A 588 15.54 -20.43 17.92
N LEU A 589 16.13 -19.27 17.57
CA LEU A 589 16.93 -18.48 18.49
C LEU A 589 16.07 -17.87 19.59
N TRP A 590 14.89 -17.36 19.22
CA TRP A 590 13.92 -16.88 20.19
C TRP A 590 13.47 -17.98 21.16
N ASP A 591 13.20 -19.19 20.67
CA ASP A 591 12.83 -20.34 21.49
C ASP A 591 13.98 -20.80 22.41
N ALA A 592 15.24 -20.66 21.98
CA ALA A 592 16.44 -21.02 22.75
C ALA A 592 16.87 -19.97 23.79
N LEU A 593 16.53 -18.70 23.59
CA LEU A 593 17.03 -17.58 24.39
C LEU A 593 16.86 -17.75 25.92
N PRO A 594 15.73 -18.25 26.46
CA PRO A 594 15.60 -18.50 27.89
C PRO A 594 16.63 -19.49 28.45
N GLY A 595 16.92 -20.55 27.69
CA GLY A 595 17.92 -21.56 28.04
C GLY A 595 19.32 -20.96 27.99
N LEU A 596 19.61 -20.13 26.99
CA LEU A 596 20.87 -19.41 26.85
C LEU A 596 21.11 -18.43 28.02
N VAL A 597 20.09 -17.68 28.43
CA VAL A 597 20.18 -16.80 29.61
C VAL A 597 20.41 -17.63 30.89
N GLY A 598 19.71 -18.76 31.02
CA GLY A 598 19.91 -19.69 32.15
C GLY A 598 21.33 -20.26 32.20
N ALA A 599 21.90 -20.65 31.05
CA ALA A 599 23.28 -21.12 30.95
C ALA A 599 24.28 -20.01 31.30
N ALA A 600 24.06 -18.77 30.84
CA ALA A 600 24.87 -17.62 31.23
C ALA A 600 24.85 -17.39 32.76
N ASP A 601 23.68 -17.51 33.40
CA ASP A 601 23.55 -17.37 34.85
C ASP A 601 24.32 -18.46 35.62
N GLN A 602 24.30 -19.70 35.13
CA GLN A 602 24.93 -20.87 35.79
C GLN A 602 26.44 -20.94 35.54
N GLU A 603 26.86 -20.86 34.27
CA GLU A 603 28.24 -21.10 33.85
C GLU A 603 29.09 -19.83 33.90
N HIS A 604 28.45 -18.67 33.89
CA HIS A 604 29.10 -17.37 33.79
C HIS A 604 28.57 -16.35 34.82
N PRO A 605 28.60 -16.64 36.13
CA PRO A 605 28.08 -15.74 37.17
C PRO A 605 28.71 -14.34 37.09
N GLY A 606 27.89 -13.31 37.30
CA GLY A 606 28.31 -11.91 37.21
C GLY A 606 28.53 -11.40 35.78
N TRP A 607 27.95 -12.05 34.76
CA TRP A 607 27.95 -11.51 33.39
C TRP A 607 27.15 -10.20 33.32
N GLU A 608 27.57 -9.29 32.46
CA GLU A 608 26.97 -7.96 32.34
C GLU A 608 26.14 -7.81 31.08
N ALA A 609 26.61 -8.38 29.96
CA ALA A 609 25.87 -8.38 28.72
C ALA A 609 26.03 -9.71 27.96
N LEU A 610 24.99 -10.08 27.24
CA LEU A 610 24.88 -11.27 26.42
C LEU A 610 24.51 -10.83 25.00
N ILE A 611 25.46 -10.82 24.08
CA ILE A 611 25.20 -10.57 22.66
C ILE A 611 24.48 -11.78 22.09
N VAL A 612 23.33 -11.56 21.47
CA VAL A 612 22.46 -12.60 20.90
C VAL A 612 22.60 -12.62 19.39
N GLY A 613 22.84 -13.79 18.79
CA GLY A 613 23.08 -13.87 17.36
C GLY A 613 23.14 -15.27 16.77
N VAL A 614 23.60 -15.34 15.53
CA VAL A 614 23.84 -16.59 14.79
C VAL A 614 25.28 -16.59 14.29
N GLU A 615 25.97 -17.70 14.47
CA GLU A 615 27.32 -17.97 13.95
C GLU A 615 27.21 -19.00 12.83
N TRP A 616 27.57 -18.59 11.61
CA TRP A 616 27.59 -19.43 10.43
C TRP A 616 28.91 -20.20 10.32
N GLU A 617 28.91 -21.29 9.56
CA GLU A 617 30.11 -22.10 9.28
C GLU A 617 30.82 -22.63 10.54
N ALA A 618 30.08 -22.82 11.64
CA ALA A 618 30.61 -23.30 12.92
C ALA A 618 30.95 -24.80 12.93
N GLY A 619 30.67 -25.51 11.83
CA GLY A 619 30.93 -26.94 11.67
C GLY A 619 29.97 -27.86 12.45
N MET A 620 29.00 -27.30 13.17
CA MET A 620 28.00 -28.02 13.96
C MET A 620 26.69 -27.22 14.08
N GLU A 621 25.60 -27.92 14.40
CA GLU A 621 24.29 -27.32 14.73
C GLU A 621 24.03 -27.44 16.23
N CYS A 622 24.11 -26.33 16.95
CA CYS A 622 23.80 -26.28 18.39
C CYS A 622 23.52 -24.83 18.86
N THR A 623 23.11 -24.68 20.11
CA THR A 623 23.05 -23.38 20.80
C THR A 623 24.15 -23.34 21.86
N GLU A 624 24.92 -22.26 21.91
CA GLU A 624 26.05 -22.15 22.84
C GLU A 624 26.11 -20.77 23.51
N VAL A 625 26.70 -20.71 24.70
CA VAL A 625 27.08 -19.48 25.39
C VAL A 625 28.57 -19.49 25.67
N TYR A 626 29.30 -18.44 25.31
CA TYR A 626 30.72 -18.33 25.63
C TYR A 626 31.17 -16.88 25.84
N ARG A 627 32.30 -16.70 26.54
CA ARG A 627 32.85 -15.36 26.81
C ARG A 627 33.55 -14.76 25.60
N ILE A 628 33.17 -13.54 25.25
CA ILE A 628 33.89 -12.72 24.25
C ILE A 628 35.11 -12.10 24.92
N LYS A 629 36.28 -12.25 24.31
CA LYS A 629 37.57 -11.75 24.84
C LYS A 629 38.14 -10.57 24.04
N MET A 630 37.70 -10.40 22.81
CA MET A 630 38.17 -9.37 21.90
C MET A 630 36.96 -8.62 21.31
N PRO A 631 37.07 -7.30 21.10
CA PRO A 631 35.97 -6.48 20.60
C PRO A 631 35.84 -6.59 19.07
N ILE A 632 35.91 -7.81 18.54
CA ILE A 632 35.89 -8.10 17.11
C ILE A 632 34.68 -8.99 16.84
N LYS A 633 33.76 -8.51 16.00
CA LYS A 633 32.67 -9.31 15.45
C LYS A 633 33.22 -10.18 14.31
N PRO A 634 33.16 -11.53 14.41
CA PRO A 634 33.54 -12.39 13.29
C PRO A 634 32.67 -12.13 12.06
N GLU A 635 33.25 -12.25 10.86
CA GLU A 635 32.49 -12.09 9.59
C GLU A 635 31.38 -13.14 9.44
N THR A 636 31.57 -14.30 10.05
CA THR A 636 30.59 -15.40 10.09
C THR A 636 29.50 -15.20 11.14
N CYS A 637 29.56 -14.13 11.95
CA CYS A 637 28.57 -13.86 12.98
C CYS A 637 27.61 -12.75 12.58
N GLU A 638 26.33 -13.00 12.81
CA GLU A 638 25.28 -12.00 12.73
C GLU A 638 24.75 -11.74 14.15
N TYR A 639 24.79 -10.48 14.58
CA TYR A 639 24.32 -10.11 15.90
C TYR A 639 22.94 -9.46 15.78
N LEU A 640 21.95 -10.04 16.46
CA LEU A 640 20.54 -9.70 16.31
C LEU A 640 19.99 -8.90 17.48
N GLY A 641 20.68 -8.92 18.62
CA GLY A 641 20.31 -8.16 19.81
C GLY A 641 21.28 -8.37 20.97
N VAL A 642 20.89 -7.84 22.14
CA VAL A 642 21.63 -8.02 23.39
C VAL A 642 20.68 -8.29 24.55
N VAL A 643 21.08 -9.10 25.52
CA VAL A 643 20.47 -9.11 26.86
C VAL A 643 21.41 -8.38 27.80
N LEU A 644 20.92 -7.36 28.50
CA LEU A 644 21.65 -6.57 29.47
C LEU A 644 21.22 -7.00 30.87
N ASN A 645 22.19 -7.38 31.71
CA ASN A 645 21.91 -7.79 33.09
C ASN A 645 21.55 -6.58 33.97
N HIS A 646 21.12 -6.85 35.20
CA HIS A 646 20.65 -5.83 36.15
C HIS A 646 21.61 -4.64 36.28
N GLY A 647 21.06 -3.42 36.23
CA GLY A 647 21.79 -2.15 36.33
C GLY A 647 22.68 -1.80 35.13
N VAL A 648 22.86 -2.69 34.16
CA VAL A 648 23.75 -2.46 33.00
C VAL A 648 23.16 -1.42 32.05
N ALA A 649 21.85 -1.48 31.78
CA ALA A 649 21.18 -0.51 30.89
C ALA A 649 21.34 0.95 31.40
N ARG A 650 21.26 1.16 32.72
CA ARG A 650 21.53 2.46 33.36
C ARG A 650 22.97 2.93 33.21
N ARG A 651 23.94 2.01 33.37
CA ARG A 651 25.36 2.31 33.18
C ARG A 651 25.65 2.73 31.75
N ILE A 652 25.08 2.05 30.75
CA ILE A 652 25.19 2.44 29.34
C ILE A 652 24.67 3.87 29.14
N GLY A 653 23.50 4.20 29.70
CA GLY A 653 22.94 5.56 29.64
C GLY A 653 23.87 6.64 30.22
N SER A 654 24.53 6.36 31.34
CA SER A 654 25.42 7.32 32.03
C SER A 654 26.75 7.57 31.32
N VAL A 655 27.22 6.63 30.49
CA VAL A 655 28.47 6.72 29.75
C VAL A 655 28.30 7.55 28.46
N LEU A 656 27.06 7.75 28.01
CA LEU A 656 26.71 8.48 26.78
C LEU A 656 26.42 9.96 27.09
N HIS A 657 27.47 10.78 27.20
CA HIS A 657 27.35 12.25 27.38
C HIS A 657 27.76 13.07 26.15
N GLY A 658 27.88 12.46 24.97
CA GLY A 658 28.18 13.13 23.71
C GLY A 658 27.46 12.46 22.55
N ALA A 659 27.20 13.22 21.48
CA ALA A 659 26.61 12.75 20.22
C ALA A 659 27.48 11.65 19.60
N ALA A 660 27.25 10.41 20.02
CA ALA A 660 27.64 9.22 19.30
C ALA A 660 26.38 8.78 18.54
N GLY A 661 26.49 8.68 17.22
CA GLY A 661 25.43 8.14 16.40
C GLY A 661 25.04 6.71 16.80
N ASP A 662 24.05 6.13 16.11
CA ASP A 662 23.68 4.71 15.98
C ASP A 662 24.88 3.80 15.65
N VAL A 663 25.91 3.84 16.48
CA VAL A 663 26.83 2.74 16.69
C VAL A 663 25.98 1.72 17.43
N GLU A 664 25.53 0.73 16.68
CA GLU A 664 24.77 -0.45 17.09
C GLU A 664 25.05 -0.75 18.58
N LEU A 665 24.04 -0.65 19.45
CA LEU A 665 24.16 -0.95 20.89
C LEU A 665 24.98 -2.22 21.15
N THR A 666 24.81 -3.20 20.26
CA THR A 666 25.59 -4.44 20.19
C THR A 666 27.10 -4.21 20.02
N GLN A 667 27.53 -3.38 19.07
CA GLN A 667 28.94 -3.01 18.90
C GLN A 667 29.47 -2.26 20.11
N MET A 668 28.68 -1.35 20.71
CA MET A 668 29.10 -0.67 21.94
C MET A 668 29.31 -1.63 23.12
N VAL A 669 28.41 -2.61 23.26
CA VAL A 669 28.55 -3.69 24.26
C VAL A 669 29.79 -4.52 23.96
N LEU A 670 30.04 -4.84 22.69
CA LEU A 670 31.23 -5.58 22.24
C LEU A 670 32.52 -4.84 22.59
N ASP A 671 32.59 -3.52 22.36
CA ASP A 671 33.75 -2.69 22.69
C ASP A 671 34.09 -2.68 24.18
N LYS A 672 33.10 -2.98 25.04
CA LYS A 672 33.25 -3.10 26.48
C LYS A 672 33.73 -4.47 26.95
N CYS A 673 34.02 -5.44 26.08
CA CYS A 673 34.40 -6.81 26.50
C CYS A 673 35.67 -6.92 27.36
N HIS A 674 36.52 -5.89 27.39
CA HIS A 674 37.68 -5.82 28.29
C HIS A 674 37.33 -5.32 29.70
N GLU A 675 36.33 -4.45 29.80
CA GLU A 675 35.85 -3.88 31.07
C GLU A 675 34.75 -4.74 31.68
N TRP A 676 33.91 -5.34 30.82
CA TRP A 676 32.72 -6.08 31.19
C TRP A 676 32.85 -7.57 30.89
N LYS A 677 32.12 -8.37 31.67
CA LYS A 677 31.92 -9.78 31.33
C LYS A 677 30.84 -9.90 30.25
N VAL A 678 31.26 -9.72 29.01
CA VAL A 678 30.44 -9.85 27.80
C VAL A 678 30.49 -11.27 27.27
N LEU A 679 29.33 -11.84 27.01
CA LEU A 679 29.13 -13.18 26.48
C LEU A 679 28.51 -13.09 25.08
N PHE A 680 28.75 -14.09 24.25
CA PHE A 680 27.93 -14.40 23.09
C PHE A 680 26.99 -15.54 23.47
N ALA A 681 25.74 -15.47 23.01
CA ALA A 681 24.78 -16.55 23.08
C ALA A 681 24.03 -16.66 21.78
N GLY A 682 24.10 -17.80 21.13
CA GLY A 682 23.57 -17.88 19.79
C GLY A 682 23.47 -19.28 19.24
N GLU A 683 22.87 -19.36 18.08
CA GLU A 683 22.88 -20.57 17.27
C GLU A 683 24.19 -20.67 16.53
N LYS A 684 24.79 -21.86 16.56
CA LYS A 684 25.85 -22.27 15.66
C LYS A 684 25.21 -23.05 14.52
N CYS A 685 25.50 -22.62 13.30
CA CYS A 685 25.04 -23.26 12.09
C CYS A 685 26.22 -23.89 11.36
N GLN A 686 26.00 -25.09 10.82
CA GLN A 686 27.06 -25.82 10.13
C GLN A 686 27.44 -25.17 8.80
N TYR A 687 26.51 -24.47 8.15
CA TYR A 687 26.63 -23.95 6.79
C TYR A 687 26.65 -22.41 6.74
N THR A 688 26.85 -21.86 5.54
CA THR A 688 26.72 -20.42 5.29
C THR A 688 25.29 -19.92 5.52
N LYS A 689 25.10 -18.60 5.61
CA LYS A 689 23.78 -17.96 5.74
C LYS A 689 22.83 -18.38 4.61
N GLU A 690 23.31 -18.40 3.37
CA GLU A 690 22.51 -18.74 2.18
C GLU A 690 22.08 -20.21 2.20
N LEU A 691 23.00 -21.12 2.50
CA LEU A 691 22.72 -22.55 2.58
C LEU A 691 21.78 -22.88 3.74
N THR A 692 21.96 -22.22 4.87
CA THR A 692 21.07 -22.41 6.02
C THR A 692 19.65 -21.91 5.72
N ALA A 693 19.50 -20.80 4.99
CA ALA A 693 18.20 -20.32 4.53
C ALA A 693 17.50 -21.35 3.61
N VAL A 694 18.27 -22.00 2.73
CA VAL A 694 17.78 -23.10 1.88
C VAL A 694 17.28 -24.28 2.73
N PHE A 695 18.10 -24.80 3.65
CA PHE A 695 17.70 -25.95 4.49
C PHE A 695 16.52 -25.62 5.41
N ARG A 696 16.52 -24.44 6.06
CA ARG A 696 15.40 -23.95 6.89
C ARG A 696 14.14 -23.65 6.07
N GLY A 697 14.26 -23.56 4.74
CA GLY A 697 13.17 -23.38 3.80
C GLY A 697 12.35 -24.64 3.52
N MET A 698 12.97 -25.83 3.57
CA MET A 698 12.31 -27.09 3.21
C MET A 698 11.04 -27.36 4.04
N PRO A 699 11.05 -27.24 5.39
CA PRO A 699 9.84 -27.47 6.18
C PRO A 699 8.73 -26.44 5.92
N ALA A 700 9.08 -25.20 5.52
CA ALA A 700 8.08 -24.21 5.14
C ALA A 700 7.41 -24.57 3.81
N ILE A 701 8.19 -25.09 2.86
CA ILE A 701 7.69 -25.58 1.59
C ILE A 701 6.74 -26.77 1.78
N GLU A 702 7.13 -27.75 2.60
CA GLU A 702 6.29 -28.89 2.96
C GLU A 702 4.98 -28.46 3.59
N ARG A 703 5.04 -27.62 4.64
CA ARG A 703 3.83 -27.09 5.29
C ARG A 703 2.93 -26.35 4.29
N ALA A 704 3.53 -25.59 3.38
CA ALA A 704 2.78 -24.81 2.42
C ALA A 704 2.00 -25.69 1.44
N PHE A 705 2.65 -26.68 0.82
CA PHE A 705 1.97 -27.63 -0.06
C PHE A 705 0.95 -28.49 0.68
N GLN A 706 1.26 -28.90 1.91
CA GLN A 706 0.32 -29.67 2.72
C GLN A 706 -0.94 -28.86 3.04
N LYS A 707 -0.80 -27.59 3.45
CA LYS A 707 -1.95 -26.74 3.82
C LYS A 707 -2.77 -26.29 2.61
N LEU A 708 -2.11 -25.99 1.49
CA LEU A 708 -2.78 -25.43 0.31
C LEU A 708 -3.34 -26.49 -0.64
N ALA A 709 -2.59 -27.58 -0.84
CA ALA A 709 -2.87 -28.57 -1.87
C ALA A 709 -3.04 -29.99 -1.33
N ASN A 710 -2.87 -30.21 -0.01
CA ASN A 710 -2.78 -31.54 0.60
C ASN A 710 -1.75 -32.43 -0.14
N HIS A 711 -0.65 -31.81 -0.58
CA HIS A 711 0.41 -32.43 -1.37
C HIS A 711 1.70 -32.51 -0.58
N THR A 712 2.42 -33.61 -0.70
CA THR A 712 3.74 -33.81 -0.07
C THR A 712 4.82 -33.73 -1.14
N PRO A 713 5.66 -32.68 -1.14
CA PRO A 713 6.78 -32.58 -2.07
C PRO A 713 7.79 -33.73 -1.87
N PRO A 714 8.39 -34.26 -2.93
CA PRO A 714 9.36 -35.35 -2.82
C PRO A 714 10.74 -34.79 -2.43
N PHE A 715 11.02 -34.72 -1.13
CA PHE A 715 12.32 -34.30 -0.58
C PHE A 715 13.35 -35.44 -0.45
N GLU A 716 13.03 -36.64 -0.94
CA GLU A 716 13.97 -37.78 -0.91
C GLU A 716 15.12 -37.58 -1.92
N SER A 717 16.35 -37.79 -1.47
CA SER A 717 17.53 -37.72 -2.33
C SER A 717 18.62 -38.69 -1.92
N THR A 718 19.42 -39.10 -2.90
CA THR A 718 20.61 -39.96 -2.72
C THR A 718 21.88 -39.14 -2.57
N HIS A 719 21.96 -37.99 -3.22
CA HIS A 719 23.05 -37.02 -3.06
C HIS A 719 22.54 -35.61 -3.36
N VAL A 720 23.30 -34.61 -2.92
CA VAL A 720 22.99 -33.20 -3.05
C VAL A 720 24.21 -32.46 -3.60
N GLU A 721 23.98 -31.62 -4.61
CA GLU A 721 24.95 -30.67 -5.16
C GLU A 721 24.58 -29.26 -4.68
N LEU A 722 25.60 -28.49 -4.28
CA LEU A 722 25.43 -27.12 -3.79
C LEU A 722 26.15 -26.14 -4.73
N HIS A 723 25.43 -25.12 -5.18
CA HIS A 723 25.92 -24.06 -6.06
C HIS A 723 25.56 -22.70 -5.47
N GLY A 724 26.33 -22.25 -4.47
CA GLY A 724 26.04 -21.01 -3.75
C GLY A 724 24.70 -21.11 -3.00
N ASN A 725 23.73 -20.30 -3.40
CA ASN A 725 22.38 -20.28 -2.83
C ASN A 725 21.39 -21.27 -3.50
N LEU A 726 21.87 -22.13 -4.40
CA LEU A 726 21.07 -23.15 -5.09
C LEU A 726 21.48 -24.55 -4.62
N LEU A 727 20.51 -25.31 -4.14
CA LEU A 727 20.63 -26.72 -3.81
C LEU A 727 19.95 -27.54 -4.91
N LYS A 728 20.68 -28.52 -5.46
CA LYS A 728 20.15 -29.53 -6.37
C LYS A 728 20.24 -30.89 -5.71
N ALA A 729 19.11 -31.54 -5.53
CA ALA A 729 19.06 -32.86 -4.93
C ALA A 729 18.74 -33.90 -5.99
N HIS A 730 19.45 -35.01 -5.96
CA HIS A 730 19.38 -36.03 -6.97
C HIS A 730 18.96 -37.37 -6.38
N HIS A 731 18.06 -38.06 -7.07
CA HIS A 731 17.73 -39.45 -6.81
C HIS A 731 18.44 -40.30 -7.89
N TYR A 732 19.51 -40.98 -7.50
CA TYR A 732 20.50 -41.58 -8.41
C TYR A 732 21.04 -40.56 -9.42
N ASN A 733 20.81 -40.76 -10.72
CA ASN A 733 21.30 -39.88 -11.79
C ASN A 733 20.27 -38.84 -12.25
N GLN A 734 19.15 -38.70 -11.53
CA GLN A 734 18.05 -37.81 -11.91
C GLN A 734 17.85 -36.71 -10.87
N LEU A 735 17.58 -35.51 -11.36
CA LEU A 735 17.25 -34.36 -10.52
C LEU A 735 15.88 -34.57 -9.86
N ALA A 736 15.86 -34.64 -8.53
CA ALA A 736 14.66 -34.84 -7.73
C ALA A 736 14.02 -33.51 -7.36
N TYR A 737 14.81 -32.55 -6.87
CA TYR A 737 14.34 -31.20 -6.60
C TYR A 737 15.47 -30.16 -6.65
N GLU A 738 15.08 -28.91 -6.86
CA GLU A 738 15.93 -27.73 -6.76
C GLU A 738 15.30 -26.74 -5.80
N LEU A 739 16.12 -26.16 -4.94
CA LEU A 739 15.72 -25.13 -3.99
C LEU A 739 16.76 -24.02 -3.97
N SER A 740 16.32 -22.77 -4.14
CA SER A 740 17.17 -21.60 -3.90
C SER A 740 16.52 -20.57 -3.02
N SER A 741 17.35 -19.76 -2.36
CA SER A 741 16.91 -18.59 -1.57
C SER A 741 17.56 -17.33 -2.09
N ASP A 742 16.84 -16.21 -2.14
CA ASP A 742 17.42 -14.89 -2.41
C ASP A 742 17.66 -14.07 -1.13
N PRO A 743 18.35 -12.91 -1.21
CA PRO A 743 18.60 -12.05 -0.06
C PRO A 743 17.34 -11.46 0.59
N GLN A 744 16.19 -11.52 -0.09
CA GLN A 744 14.89 -11.10 0.44
C GLN A 744 14.12 -12.26 1.10
N GLN A 745 14.80 -13.37 1.42
CA GLN A 745 14.22 -14.58 2.02
C GLN A 745 13.12 -15.22 1.15
N ARG A 746 13.23 -15.06 -0.18
CA ARG A 746 12.33 -15.72 -1.13
C ARG A 746 12.92 -17.04 -1.58
N LEU A 747 12.16 -18.09 -1.36
CA LEU A 747 12.45 -19.45 -1.74
C LEU A 747 11.86 -19.75 -3.12
N PHE A 748 12.66 -20.34 -4.00
CA PHE A 748 12.24 -20.88 -5.28
C PHE A 748 12.42 -22.38 -5.25
N PHE A 749 11.33 -23.12 -5.36
CA PHE A 749 11.32 -24.57 -5.25
C PHE A 749 10.72 -25.21 -6.49
N ARG A 750 11.35 -26.27 -6.98
CA ARG A 750 10.85 -27.14 -8.04
C ARG A 750 11.20 -28.58 -7.72
N ALA A 751 10.27 -29.49 -7.97
CA ALA A 751 10.48 -30.91 -7.79
C ALA A 751 9.96 -31.71 -8.97
N TRP A 752 10.54 -32.88 -9.19
CA TRP A 752 10.24 -33.79 -10.29
C TRP A 752 9.92 -35.18 -9.75
N ASN A 753 9.10 -35.92 -10.49
CA ASN A 753 8.83 -37.33 -10.28
C ASN A 753 10.00 -38.19 -10.80
N LEU A 754 10.02 -39.47 -10.43
CA LEU A 754 10.97 -40.46 -10.96
C LEU A 754 10.89 -40.63 -12.49
N ASP A 755 9.77 -40.27 -13.12
CA ASP A 755 9.61 -40.31 -14.58
C ASP A 755 10.15 -39.05 -15.29
N GLY A 756 10.64 -38.05 -14.54
CA GLY A 756 11.17 -36.79 -15.07
C GLY A 756 10.11 -35.71 -15.30
N GLY A 757 8.83 -36.02 -15.08
CA GLY A 757 7.76 -35.04 -15.07
C GLY A 757 7.88 -34.08 -13.88
N MET A 758 7.47 -32.83 -14.09
CA MET A 758 7.30 -31.88 -12.98
C MET A 758 6.32 -32.47 -11.96
N ASN A 759 6.66 -32.40 -10.68
CA ASN A 759 5.80 -32.81 -9.56
C ASN A 759 5.12 -31.58 -8.95
N CYS A 760 5.90 -30.57 -8.55
CA CYS A 760 5.39 -29.32 -8.00
C CYS A 760 6.42 -28.20 -8.10
N GLU A 761 5.94 -26.96 -8.07
CA GLU A 761 6.79 -25.76 -8.01
C GLU A 761 6.15 -24.68 -7.15
N MET A 762 6.98 -23.85 -6.50
CA MET A 762 6.50 -22.76 -5.67
C MET A 762 7.53 -21.63 -5.56
N ARG A 763 7.01 -20.40 -5.44
CA ARG A 763 7.74 -19.26 -4.89
C ARG A 763 7.12 -18.84 -3.56
N LEU A 764 7.91 -18.92 -2.49
CA LEU A 764 7.48 -18.65 -1.12
C LEU A 764 8.38 -17.61 -0.48
N THR A 765 7.80 -16.57 0.10
CA THR A 765 8.51 -15.51 0.79
C THR A 765 8.35 -15.70 2.29
N ARG A 766 9.46 -15.89 3.01
CA ARG A 766 9.44 -16.13 4.46
C ARG A 766 9.09 -14.85 5.22
N GLY A 767 8.33 -14.98 6.29
CA GLY A 767 7.95 -13.86 7.16
C GLY A 767 7.34 -14.31 8.48
N ALA A 768 6.70 -13.39 9.21
CA ALA A 768 5.91 -13.73 10.41
C ALA A 768 4.78 -14.73 10.08
N ARG A 769 4.25 -14.63 8.86
CA ARG A 769 3.50 -15.65 8.14
C ARG A 769 4.16 -15.80 6.78
N ASP A 770 4.33 -17.04 6.33
CA ASP A 770 4.93 -17.31 5.03
C ASP A 770 3.93 -16.93 3.92
N MET A 771 4.40 -16.22 2.89
CA MET A 771 3.58 -15.84 1.74
C MET A 771 3.92 -16.71 0.53
N VAL A 772 2.98 -17.53 0.10
CA VAL A 772 3.04 -18.25 -1.17
C VAL A 772 2.64 -17.28 -2.28
N GLU A 773 3.63 -16.75 -3.00
CA GLU A 773 3.40 -15.85 -4.14
C GLU A 773 2.71 -16.60 -5.27
N TRP A 774 3.22 -17.80 -5.58
CA TRP A 774 2.56 -18.78 -6.44
C TRP A 774 3.00 -20.19 -6.08
N ALA A 775 2.11 -21.17 -6.27
CA ALA A 775 2.40 -22.60 -6.14
C ALA A 775 1.60 -23.41 -7.15
N ARG A 776 2.20 -24.48 -7.68
CA ARG A 776 1.57 -25.41 -8.61
C ARG A 776 1.89 -26.85 -8.26
N VAL A 777 0.91 -27.74 -8.44
CA VAL A 777 1.08 -29.20 -8.36
C VAL A 777 0.68 -29.81 -9.69
N TYR A 778 1.44 -30.83 -10.12
CA TYR A 778 1.27 -31.48 -11.41
C TYR A 778 0.93 -32.96 -11.22
N PHE A 779 0.06 -33.44 -12.09
CA PHE A 779 -0.21 -34.87 -12.25
C PHE A 779 -0.27 -35.17 -13.76
N ASN A 780 0.46 -36.19 -14.22
CA ASN A 780 0.59 -36.51 -15.65
C ASN A 780 0.95 -35.28 -16.52
N HIS A 781 1.91 -34.47 -16.07
CA HIS A 781 2.37 -33.25 -16.74
C HIS A 781 1.33 -32.13 -16.90
N GLN A 782 0.17 -32.23 -16.24
CA GLN A 782 -0.85 -31.18 -16.20
C GLN A 782 -0.93 -30.54 -14.82
N VAL A 783 -1.14 -29.23 -14.78
CA VAL A 783 -1.39 -28.50 -13.52
C VAL A 783 -2.74 -28.95 -12.96
N VAL A 784 -2.72 -29.61 -11.80
CA VAL A 784 -3.93 -30.03 -11.07
C VAL A 784 -4.27 -29.10 -9.91
N PHE A 785 -3.34 -28.23 -9.53
CA PHE A 785 -3.54 -27.22 -8.49
C PHE A 785 -2.73 -25.97 -8.82
N GLU A 786 -3.32 -24.79 -8.61
CA GLU A 786 -2.62 -23.51 -8.65
C GLU A 786 -3.12 -22.61 -7.52
N ALA A 787 -2.19 -21.99 -6.80
CA ALA A 787 -2.48 -20.97 -5.82
C ALA A 787 -1.59 -19.75 -6.06
N ASN A 788 -2.15 -18.56 -5.84
CA ASN A 788 -1.43 -17.29 -5.94
C ASN A 788 -1.73 -16.43 -4.71
N ASN A 789 -0.69 -15.77 -4.17
CA ASN A 789 -0.75 -14.83 -3.04
C ASN A 789 -1.52 -15.36 -1.82
N LYS A 790 -1.13 -16.52 -1.30
CA LYS A 790 -1.72 -17.14 -0.10
C LYS A 790 -0.79 -17.00 1.10
N PHE A 791 -1.33 -16.60 2.25
CA PHE A 791 -0.58 -16.59 3.52
C PHE A 791 -0.76 -17.91 4.27
N ILE A 792 0.32 -18.35 4.90
CA ILE A 792 0.38 -19.59 5.67
C ILE A 792 1.04 -19.29 7.01
N ASP A 793 0.28 -19.51 8.08
CA ASP A 793 0.78 -19.47 9.48
C ASP A 793 1.75 -20.60 9.80
#